data_AF-A0A3Q9FL95-F1
#
_entry.id   AF-A0A3Q9FL95-F1
#
_cell.length_a   1.000
_cell.length_b   1.000
_cell.length_c   1.000
_cell.angle_alpha   90.00
_cell.angle_beta   90.00
_cell.angle_gamma   90.00
#
_symmetry.space_group_name_H-M   'P 1'
#
loop_
_entity.id
_entity.type
_entity.pdbx_description
1 polymer ?
#
loop_
_entity_poly.entity_id
_entity_poly.type
_entity_poly.pdbx_seq_one_letter_code
_entity_poly.pdbx_strand_id
1 'polypeptide(L)'
;MMKRIIFLLTILLTSHLLIAQSLNSVNYPYGNMPSARSNSAAMASYNNWKNGYLEYCNETGEFRVRFDKPSQSVSEGIAYGMLLSAYAKDRDVFDGLTKYYNRFKNADGVMDWKIQGCWEVATDCGYGDGRCTGGAADAEFDYAFALIVAEANWGSGGTLNYGALARDMIGIIKDKEISSTLVPRPGPGWGGDNITNPSYFTPAYFRVFGEYTNDQGYWNGVVAKCYEILANIKSTLNPSYGLVPDWCTSGGSFSGDASGYFEGGTKYHYDAARTPWRMATDYTWFGVSEAGDYINQSYQFTEEKGGLGSIVDGYNMDGSSYGTNNSATFSGSFATSYMYAPAGQDKIDGAYNYLVNKSPSGYFNTTLYALYMFTITGNFWNPLEGGPVECTAVALPAQIESEDFCAMSGIQVETTLDNNGGSNIGYIDDEDWMSYKISVTEAGSYKVSYRIASLNGGNELQIDTDAGSNVLGTVAIPSTGGWQNWETVEHIITLSAGEYEIGIKANIGGFNINWFSFTKNGGNNIAVSGLNLQANAITLKVNATTQLSAEVVPSNASDKSITWSSSNTSIATVSTTGEVIAIAKGQATITAQSSNAQINAAVVITVTEGGETGGCETSQPITLDFSYDGVEEQCWVTAEDIDYINSWGAQSVTINGVDVTNLWMNNLPAKQDGKYYVTFKGQESWAHVEIMGAASNGRTSTESLASSITETVVYPNPVTEEDVFINHPANTIGAQVRIFDLEGKTIYSTQTISNKTQIARSVFNKGLYIITVEYADSIQKLKLIVK
;
A
#
# COMPACT_ATOMS: atom_id res chain seq x y z
N MET A 1 43.72 13.46 39.28
CA MET A 1 43.05 12.42 38.46
C MET A 1 41.70 12.15 39.09
N MET A 2 40.66 12.88 38.69
CA MET A 2 39.79 12.64 37.51
C MET A 2 38.68 11.64 37.85
N LYS A 3 37.40 11.89 37.60
CA LYS A 3 36.57 13.10 37.52
C LYS A 3 35.15 12.51 37.55
N ARG A 4 34.26 13.11 38.33
CA ARG A 4 32.83 12.84 38.31
C ARG A 4 32.32 12.96 36.85
N ILE A 5 31.68 11.92 36.32
CA ILE A 5 30.83 12.04 35.14
C ILE A 5 29.45 11.60 35.58
N ILE A 6 28.62 12.60 35.79
CA ILE A 6 27.17 12.51 35.83
C ILE A 6 26.77 12.17 34.39
N PHE A 7 26.35 10.93 34.12
CA PHE A 7 25.59 10.65 32.91
C PHE A 7 24.16 11.09 33.18
N LEU A 8 23.85 12.34 32.80
CA LEU A 8 22.48 12.73 32.54
C LEU A 8 22.02 11.83 31.38
N LEU A 9 21.18 10.83 31.67
CA LEU A 9 20.34 10.25 30.64
C LEU A 9 19.36 11.36 30.23
N THR A 10 19.72 12.14 29.22
CA THR A 10 18.73 12.85 28.43
C THR A 10 17.88 11.79 27.77
N ILE A 11 16.81 11.40 28.44
CA ILE A 11 15.62 10.88 27.77
C ILE A 11 15.20 12.02 26.85
N LEU A 12 15.61 11.96 25.58
CA LEU A 12 14.88 12.64 24.53
C LEU A 12 13.48 12.00 24.56
N LEU A 13 12.59 12.57 25.36
CA LEU A 13 11.19 12.62 24.97
C LEU A 13 11.19 13.46 23.69
N THR A 14 11.42 12.82 22.55
CA THR A 14 10.72 13.25 21.35
C THR A 14 9.26 13.14 21.72
N SER A 15 8.67 14.29 22.07
CA SER A 15 7.24 14.49 21.99
C SER A 15 6.87 14.21 20.54
N HIS A 16 6.67 12.93 20.22
CA HIS A 16 5.79 12.57 19.13
C HIS A 16 4.47 13.19 19.58
N LEU A 17 4.07 14.26 18.88
CA LEU A 17 2.66 14.59 18.79
C LEU A 17 2.00 13.24 18.49
N LEU A 18 1.24 12.71 19.46
CA LEU A 18 0.35 11.59 19.21
C LEU A 18 -0.64 12.13 18.19
N ILE A 19 -0.34 11.96 16.90
CA ILE A 19 -1.38 11.88 15.90
C ILE A 19 -2.22 10.72 16.40
N ALA A 20 -3.41 11.02 16.90
CA ALA A 20 -4.35 9.99 17.29
C ALA A 20 -4.56 9.12 16.05
N GLN A 21 -4.07 7.88 16.07
CA GLN A 21 -4.34 6.94 15.00
C GLN A 21 -5.86 6.76 14.97
N SER A 22 -6.51 7.24 13.91
CA SER A 22 -7.95 7.06 13.73
C SER A 22 -8.20 5.56 13.49
N LEU A 23 -8.88 4.92 14.44
CA LEU A 23 -9.47 3.62 14.17
C LEU A 23 -10.66 3.83 13.23
N ASN A 24 -10.84 2.87 12.34
CA ASN A 24 -11.96 2.82 11.43
C ASN A 24 -12.85 1.65 11.85
N SER A 25 -13.85 1.92 12.68
CA SER A 25 -14.86 0.91 13.04
C SER A 25 -15.70 0.56 11.83
N VAL A 26 -15.94 -0.73 11.61
CA VAL A 26 -16.87 -1.21 10.59
C VAL A 26 -18.27 -1.37 11.16
N ASN A 27 -19.26 -1.30 10.28
CA ASN A 27 -20.55 -1.91 10.58
C ASN A 27 -20.46 -3.39 10.25
N TYR A 28 -20.61 -4.27 11.24
CA TYR A 28 -20.68 -5.70 10.93
C TYR A 28 -21.91 -6.01 10.06
N PRO A 29 -21.79 -6.93 9.09
CA PRO A 29 -22.89 -7.29 8.21
C PRO A 29 -24.05 -7.97 8.95
N TYR A 30 -23.80 -8.54 10.14
CA TYR A 30 -24.81 -9.20 10.97
C TYR A 30 -24.69 -8.79 12.44
N GLY A 31 -25.81 -8.95 13.15
CA GLY A 31 -25.91 -8.60 14.56
C GLY A 31 -26.20 -7.12 14.81
N ASN A 32 -26.45 -6.78 16.08
CA ASN A 32 -26.60 -5.40 16.52
C ASN A 32 -25.26 -4.89 17.04
N MET A 33 -25.01 -3.60 16.85
CA MET A 33 -23.88 -2.88 17.46
C MET A 33 -24.40 -1.73 18.32
N PRO A 34 -23.65 -1.29 19.34
CA PRO A 34 -24.07 -0.18 20.17
C PRO A 34 -24.21 1.10 19.34
N SER A 35 -25.26 1.87 19.62
CA SER A 35 -25.55 3.15 18.98
C SER A 35 -24.51 4.21 19.33
N ALA A 36 -24.06 4.23 20.60
CA ALA A 36 -23.06 5.15 21.14
C ALA A 36 -21.63 4.59 21.13
N ARG A 37 -21.33 3.59 20.29
CA ARG A 37 -20.00 3.00 20.19
C ARG A 37 -18.95 4.04 19.82
N SER A 38 -17.74 3.89 20.35
CA SER A 38 -16.67 4.88 20.18
C SER A 38 -15.32 4.23 19.94
N ASN A 39 -14.65 4.69 18.89
CA ASN A 39 -13.25 4.34 18.59
C ASN A 39 -12.31 4.76 19.72
N SER A 40 -12.61 5.89 20.36
CA SER A 40 -11.86 6.35 21.53
C SER A 40 -11.98 5.38 22.72
N ALA A 41 -13.13 4.73 22.91
CA ALA A 41 -13.31 3.74 23.97
C ALA A 41 -12.50 2.46 23.69
N ALA A 42 -12.49 1.99 22.45
CA ALA A 42 -11.63 0.87 22.03
C ALA A 42 -10.15 1.22 22.21
N MET A 43 -9.70 2.37 21.70
CA MET A 43 -8.31 2.82 21.81
C MET A 43 -7.89 3.06 23.28
N ALA A 44 -8.80 3.55 24.14
CA ALA A 44 -8.52 3.68 25.56
C ALA A 44 -8.27 2.32 26.24
N SER A 45 -9.03 1.29 25.86
CA SER A 45 -8.81 -0.08 26.35
C SER A 45 -7.45 -0.65 25.89
N TYR A 46 -7.07 -0.41 24.62
CA TYR A 46 -5.75 -0.78 24.10
C TYR A 46 -4.63 -0.07 24.86
N ASN A 47 -4.72 1.25 25.04
CA ASN A 47 -3.70 2.02 25.74
C ASN A 47 -3.57 1.61 27.20
N ASN A 48 -4.67 1.27 27.87
CA ASN A 48 -4.65 0.73 29.22
C ASN A 48 -3.90 -0.61 29.28
N TRP A 49 -4.20 -1.52 28.36
CA TRP A 49 -3.50 -2.80 28.23
C TRP A 49 -2.00 -2.60 27.92
N LYS A 50 -1.68 -1.77 26.90
CA LYS A 50 -0.31 -1.52 26.45
C LYS A 50 0.56 -1.00 27.59
N ASN A 51 0.05 -0.02 28.35
CA ASN A 51 0.76 0.55 29.49
C ASN A 51 0.92 -0.45 30.66
N GLY A 52 -0.04 -1.36 30.83
CA GLY A 52 -0.02 -2.34 31.92
C GLY A 52 0.93 -3.51 31.66
N TYR A 53 0.98 -4.01 30.42
CA TYR A 53 1.52 -5.35 30.15
C TYR A 53 2.60 -5.40 29.08
N LEU A 54 2.74 -4.39 28.21
CA LEU A 54 3.81 -4.40 27.21
C LEU A 54 5.16 -4.09 27.87
N GLU A 55 6.18 -4.88 27.53
CA GLU A 55 7.55 -4.66 27.99
C GLU A 55 8.54 -4.75 26.82
N TYR A 56 9.43 -3.76 26.73
CA TYR A 56 10.51 -3.72 25.76
C TYR A 56 11.64 -4.68 26.16
N CYS A 57 12.10 -5.49 25.21
CA CYS A 57 13.10 -6.52 25.47
C CYS A 57 14.54 -6.11 25.11
N ASN A 58 14.75 -5.53 23.93
CA ASN A 58 16.09 -5.33 23.40
C ASN A 58 16.17 -4.28 22.28
N GLU A 59 17.40 -3.88 21.98
CA GLU A 59 17.77 -2.90 20.93
C GLU A 59 17.29 -3.29 19.51
N THR A 60 16.96 -4.56 19.27
CA THR A 60 16.39 -5.04 18.00
C THR A 60 14.89 -4.73 17.84
N GLY A 61 14.29 -4.08 18.83
CA GLY A 61 12.91 -3.61 18.80
C GLY A 61 11.90 -4.72 19.11
N GLU A 62 12.25 -5.68 19.96
CA GLU A 62 11.30 -6.70 20.41
C GLU A 62 10.50 -6.24 21.63
N PHE A 63 9.24 -6.66 21.66
CA PHE A 63 8.36 -6.50 22.82
C PHE A 63 7.88 -7.87 23.30
N ARG A 64 7.54 -7.95 24.58
CA ARG A 64 6.79 -9.07 25.16
C ARG A 64 5.58 -8.56 25.91
N VAL A 65 4.63 -9.48 26.17
CA VAL A 65 3.48 -9.23 27.03
C VAL A 65 3.73 -9.89 28.39
N ARG A 66 3.71 -9.11 29.47
CA ARG A 66 3.86 -9.61 30.84
C ARG A 66 2.61 -10.40 31.26
N PHE A 67 2.83 -11.62 31.69
CA PHE A 67 1.81 -12.51 32.26
C PHE A 67 1.48 -12.13 33.72
N ASP A 68 0.49 -12.78 34.33
CA ASP A 68 0.11 -12.55 35.74
C ASP A 68 1.28 -12.76 36.71
N LYS A 69 2.18 -13.69 36.38
CA LYS A 69 3.54 -13.69 36.95
C LYS A 69 4.40 -12.77 36.06
N PRO A 70 4.72 -11.52 36.47
CA PRO A 70 5.24 -10.50 35.55
C PRO A 70 6.61 -10.84 34.94
N SER A 71 7.36 -11.75 35.57
CA SER A 71 8.61 -12.27 35.06
C SER A 71 8.44 -13.25 33.88
N GLN A 72 7.22 -13.58 33.49
CA GLN A 72 6.90 -14.57 32.48
C GLN A 72 6.01 -14.00 31.38
N SER A 73 5.96 -14.70 30.26
CA SER A 73 5.07 -14.47 29.13
C SER A 73 4.54 -15.82 28.67
N VAL A 74 3.33 -15.85 28.12
CA VAL A 74 2.76 -17.04 27.47
C VAL A 74 2.47 -16.74 26.01
N SER A 75 2.54 -17.74 25.14
CA SER A 75 2.30 -17.57 23.69
C SER A 75 0.92 -16.94 23.43
N GLU A 76 -0.10 -17.37 24.18
CA GLU A 76 -1.45 -16.79 24.19
C GLU A 76 -1.41 -15.25 24.35
N GLY A 77 -0.67 -14.76 25.34
CA GLY A 77 -0.58 -13.33 25.62
C GLY A 77 0.19 -12.57 24.55
N ILE A 78 1.19 -13.19 23.93
CA ILE A 78 1.88 -12.59 22.77
C ILE A 78 0.91 -12.47 21.59
N ALA A 79 0.16 -13.53 21.28
CA ALA A 79 -0.79 -13.55 20.19
C ALA A 79 -1.96 -12.57 20.40
N TYR A 80 -2.51 -12.47 21.63
CA TYR A 80 -3.47 -11.43 21.98
C TYR A 80 -2.90 -10.01 21.81
N GLY A 81 -1.65 -9.80 22.23
CA GLY A 81 -0.98 -8.52 22.00
C GLY A 81 -0.80 -8.19 20.53
N MET A 82 -0.56 -9.20 19.69
CA MET A 82 -0.49 -9.04 18.24
C MET A 82 -1.86 -8.70 17.64
N LEU A 83 -2.94 -9.36 18.05
CA LEU A 83 -4.29 -8.97 17.64
C LEU A 83 -4.59 -7.53 18.00
N LEU A 84 -4.38 -7.16 19.27
CA LEU A 84 -4.64 -5.82 19.77
C LEU A 84 -3.83 -4.76 19.03
N SER A 85 -2.52 -4.97 18.85
CA SER A 85 -1.67 -4.01 18.14
C SER A 85 -1.96 -3.93 16.63
N ALA A 86 -2.33 -5.04 15.98
CA ALA A 86 -2.76 -5.04 14.58
C ALA A 86 -4.02 -4.20 14.40
N TYR A 87 -5.07 -4.48 15.18
CA TYR A 87 -6.32 -3.70 15.09
C TYR A 87 -6.18 -2.27 15.61
N ALA A 88 -5.27 -2.02 16.55
CA ALA A 88 -4.95 -0.67 17.00
C ALA A 88 -4.10 0.13 16.00
N LYS A 89 -3.68 -0.48 14.87
CA LYS A 89 -2.75 0.07 13.87
C LYS A 89 -1.38 0.47 14.44
N ASP A 90 -0.93 -0.22 15.49
CA ASP A 90 0.34 0.00 16.17
C ASP A 90 1.43 -0.95 15.64
N ARG A 91 1.98 -0.60 14.47
CA ARG A 91 2.94 -1.43 13.72
C ARG A 91 4.20 -1.77 14.52
N ASP A 92 4.73 -0.82 15.27
CA ASP A 92 5.97 -1.02 16.04
C ASP A 92 5.79 -2.10 17.11
N VAL A 93 4.66 -2.05 17.84
CA VAL A 93 4.32 -3.06 18.83
C VAL A 93 4.08 -4.40 18.16
N PHE A 94 3.32 -4.42 17.06
CA PHE A 94 3.04 -5.64 16.31
C PHE A 94 4.31 -6.33 15.81
N ASP A 95 5.20 -5.59 15.16
CA ASP A 95 6.45 -6.11 14.62
C ASP A 95 7.37 -6.61 15.74
N GLY A 96 7.43 -5.90 16.87
CA GLY A 96 8.25 -6.32 18.00
C GLY A 96 7.72 -7.57 18.72
N LEU A 97 6.40 -7.72 18.83
CA LEU A 97 5.77 -8.95 19.34
C LEU A 97 5.96 -10.12 18.36
N THR A 98 5.87 -9.86 17.05
CA THR A 98 6.09 -10.86 16.00
C THR A 98 7.53 -11.39 16.03
N LYS A 99 8.53 -10.50 16.18
CA LYS A 99 9.93 -10.89 16.35
C LYS A 99 10.13 -11.74 17.61
N TYR A 100 9.52 -11.34 18.72
CA TYR A 100 9.58 -12.09 19.98
C TYR A 100 8.99 -13.49 19.84
N TYR A 101 7.80 -13.62 19.25
CA TYR A 101 7.16 -14.92 18.98
C TYR A 101 8.08 -15.80 18.13
N ASN A 102 8.60 -15.27 17.02
CA ASN A 102 9.45 -16.03 16.11
C ASN A 102 10.77 -16.48 16.73
N ARG A 103 11.36 -15.71 17.65
CA ARG A 103 12.59 -16.13 18.35
C ARG A 103 12.38 -17.36 19.23
N PHE A 104 11.21 -17.48 19.83
CA PHE A 104 10.88 -18.59 20.74
C PHE A 104 10.12 -19.72 20.07
N LYS A 105 10.16 -19.81 18.73
CA LYS A 105 9.68 -20.98 18.01
C LYS A 105 10.53 -22.21 18.36
N ASN A 106 9.84 -23.31 18.68
CA ASN A 106 10.46 -24.61 18.92
C ASN A 106 10.58 -25.41 17.61
N ALA A 107 10.98 -26.67 17.73
CA ALA A 107 11.16 -27.58 16.60
C ALA A 107 9.87 -27.84 15.79
N ASP A 108 8.70 -27.58 16.39
CA ASP A 108 7.44 -27.71 15.69
C ASP A 108 7.08 -26.51 14.82
N GLY A 109 7.84 -25.41 14.93
CA GLY A 109 7.61 -24.16 14.20
C GLY A 109 6.63 -23.21 14.90
N VAL A 110 6.18 -23.56 16.11
CA VAL A 110 5.28 -22.79 16.97
C VAL A 110 6.04 -22.28 18.19
N MET A 111 5.55 -21.21 18.83
CA MET A 111 6.20 -20.65 20.01
C MET A 111 6.07 -21.58 21.21
N ASP A 112 7.14 -21.77 21.98
CA ASP A 112 7.02 -22.43 23.28
C ASP A 112 6.07 -21.66 24.19
N TRP A 113 5.08 -22.36 24.74
CA TRP A 113 3.90 -21.75 25.33
C TRP A 113 4.21 -20.86 26.55
N LYS A 114 5.39 -21.00 27.18
CA LYS A 114 5.77 -20.22 28.36
C LYS A 114 7.25 -19.83 28.39
N ILE A 115 7.50 -18.52 28.48
CA ILE A 115 8.83 -17.90 28.42
C ILE A 115 9.13 -17.11 29.71
N GLN A 116 10.40 -17.15 30.13
CA GLN A 116 10.92 -16.38 31.26
C GLN A 116 11.56 -15.07 30.76
N GLY A 117 10.90 -13.95 31.02
CA GLY A 117 11.36 -12.62 30.66
C GLY A 117 11.57 -12.50 29.15
N CYS A 118 12.70 -11.92 28.75
CA CYS A 118 13.10 -11.77 27.35
C CYS A 118 14.18 -12.79 26.92
N TRP A 119 14.44 -13.82 27.74
CA TRP A 119 15.74 -14.50 27.72
C TRP A 119 15.64 -15.95 27.27
N GLU A 120 14.78 -16.73 27.91
CA GLU A 120 14.76 -18.18 27.76
C GLU A 120 13.37 -18.77 27.99
N VAL A 121 13.15 -19.96 27.44
CA VAL A 121 11.96 -20.76 27.74
C VAL A 121 11.90 -21.00 29.24
N ALA A 122 10.72 -20.82 29.85
CA ALA A 122 10.59 -20.95 31.29
C ALA A 122 10.90 -22.39 31.74
N THR A 123 11.31 -22.56 32.99
CA THR A 123 11.46 -23.90 33.62
C THR A 123 10.40 -24.17 34.68
N ASP A 124 9.63 -23.14 35.06
CA ASP A 124 8.55 -23.18 36.05
C ASP A 124 7.18 -23.08 35.36
N CYS A 125 6.62 -24.25 35.06
CA CYS A 125 5.44 -24.41 34.22
C CYS A 125 4.15 -24.54 35.04
N GLY A 126 4.22 -24.58 36.37
CA GLY A 126 3.06 -24.70 37.25
C GLY A 126 2.47 -26.11 37.39
N TYR A 127 2.80 -27.05 36.49
CA TYR A 127 2.23 -28.41 36.46
C TYR A 127 3.14 -29.53 37.00
N GLY A 128 4.31 -29.17 37.58
CA GLY A 128 5.21 -30.16 38.20
C GLY A 128 5.92 -31.12 37.24
N ASP A 129 5.67 -31.03 35.93
CA ASP A 129 6.24 -31.88 34.88
C ASP A 129 7.41 -31.24 34.11
N GLY A 130 7.68 -29.95 34.37
CA GLY A 130 8.82 -29.20 33.83
C GLY A 130 8.76 -28.89 32.33
N ARG A 131 7.62 -29.12 31.65
CA ARG A 131 7.50 -28.93 30.20
C ARG A 131 6.84 -27.60 29.85
N CYS A 132 7.65 -26.55 29.85
CA CYS A 132 7.27 -25.25 29.28
C CYS A 132 7.53 -25.22 27.76
N THR A 133 7.96 -26.36 27.22
CA THR A 133 8.25 -26.64 25.82
C THR A 133 7.02 -27.23 25.14
N GLY A 134 6.73 -26.80 23.91
CA GLY A 134 5.53 -27.15 23.14
C GLY A 134 4.64 -25.92 22.88
N GLY A 135 3.82 -25.98 21.82
CA GLY A 135 2.85 -24.92 21.48
C GLY A 135 1.49 -25.06 22.18
N ALA A 136 0.67 -24.02 22.04
CA ALA A 136 -0.69 -23.94 22.55
C ALA A 136 -1.57 -23.36 21.44
N ALA A 137 -2.45 -24.19 20.88
CA ALA A 137 -3.02 -23.95 19.57
C ALA A 137 -3.85 -22.66 19.47
N ASP A 138 -4.46 -22.20 20.56
CA ASP A 138 -5.13 -20.90 20.59
C ASP A 138 -4.19 -19.74 20.24
N ALA A 139 -2.96 -19.77 20.77
CA ALA A 139 -1.95 -18.77 20.45
C ALA A 139 -1.56 -18.80 18.97
N GLU A 140 -1.42 -19.98 18.39
CA GLU A 140 -1.08 -20.15 16.98
C GLU A 140 -2.22 -19.66 16.08
N PHE A 141 -3.48 -19.95 16.43
CA PHE A 141 -4.66 -19.47 15.70
C PHE A 141 -4.74 -17.94 15.74
N ASP A 142 -4.55 -17.33 16.91
CA ASP A 142 -4.55 -15.88 17.08
C ASP A 142 -3.34 -15.22 16.37
N TYR A 143 -2.16 -15.84 16.41
CA TYR A 143 -0.94 -15.35 15.75
C TYR A 143 -1.10 -15.34 14.22
N ALA A 144 -1.56 -16.45 13.64
CA ALA A 144 -1.82 -16.56 12.21
C ALA A 144 -2.85 -15.52 11.76
N PHE A 145 -3.93 -15.36 12.52
CA PHE A 145 -4.98 -14.40 12.20
C PHE A 145 -4.49 -12.95 12.33
N ALA A 146 -3.74 -12.62 13.37
CA ALA A 146 -3.17 -11.28 13.56
C ALA A 146 -2.22 -10.87 12.41
N LEU A 147 -1.48 -11.82 11.83
CA LEU A 147 -0.65 -11.58 10.63
C LEU A 147 -1.47 -11.26 9.38
N ILE A 148 -2.65 -11.87 9.20
CA ILE A 148 -3.56 -11.52 8.10
C ILE A 148 -4.07 -10.08 8.30
N VAL A 149 -4.45 -9.72 9.53
CA VAL A 149 -4.87 -8.34 9.85
C VAL A 149 -3.73 -7.35 9.61
N ALA A 150 -2.49 -7.70 9.98
CA ALA A 150 -1.32 -6.87 9.71
C ALA A 150 -1.02 -6.71 8.22
N GLU A 151 -1.17 -7.76 7.41
CA GLU A 151 -1.07 -7.63 5.95
C GLU A 151 -2.17 -6.72 5.39
N ALA A 152 -3.39 -6.85 5.87
CA ALA A 152 -4.50 -5.98 5.45
C ALA A 152 -4.26 -4.50 5.80
N ASN A 153 -3.59 -4.22 6.93
CA ASN A 153 -3.27 -2.84 7.34
C ASN A 153 -2.01 -2.27 6.66
N TRP A 154 -0.97 -3.07 6.45
CA TRP A 154 0.37 -2.56 6.11
C TRP A 154 1.02 -3.21 4.89
N GLY A 155 0.37 -4.21 4.29
CA GLY A 155 0.92 -5.02 3.21
C GLY A 155 2.13 -5.87 3.62
N SER A 156 2.65 -6.68 2.70
CA SER A 156 3.72 -7.65 2.96
C SER A 156 5.11 -7.23 2.42
N GLY A 157 5.28 -5.96 2.04
CA GLY A 157 6.52 -5.45 1.43
C GLY A 157 7.59 -4.96 2.42
N GLY A 158 7.34 -5.05 3.73
CA GLY A 158 8.26 -4.57 4.77
C GLY A 158 9.30 -5.61 5.22
N THR A 159 10.02 -5.29 6.30
CA THR A 159 11.02 -6.17 6.94
C THR A 159 10.45 -7.51 7.41
N LEU A 160 9.17 -7.52 7.78
CA LEU A 160 8.41 -8.73 8.04
C LEU A 160 7.41 -8.91 6.90
N ASN A 161 7.47 -10.07 6.24
CA ASN A 161 6.47 -10.44 5.24
C ASN A 161 5.30 -11.12 5.95
N TYR A 162 4.30 -10.33 6.36
CA TYR A 162 3.19 -10.82 7.17
C TYR A 162 2.42 -11.93 6.46
N GLY A 163 2.17 -11.79 5.16
CA GLY A 163 1.41 -12.79 4.40
C GLY A 163 2.15 -14.12 4.23
N ALA A 164 3.48 -14.11 4.10
CA ALA A 164 4.28 -15.33 4.11
C ALA A 164 4.23 -15.99 5.50
N LEU A 165 4.43 -15.22 6.57
CA LEU A 165 4.34 -15.73 7.94
C LEU A 165 2.94 -16.29 8.26
N ALA A 166 1.88 -15.65 7.77
CA ALA A 166 0.51 -16.12 7.94
C ALA A 166 0.31 -17.46 7.25
N ARG A 167 0.66 -17.57 5.96
CA ARG A 167 0.55 -18.83 5.19
C ARG A 167 1.36 -19.95 5.82
N ASP A 168 2.57 -19.67 6.26
CA ASP A 168 3.43 -20.66 6.93
C ASP A 168 2.79 -21.15 8.24
N MET A 169 2.28 -20.25 9.07
CA MET A 169 1.62 -20.65 10.32
C MET A 169 0.32 -21.41 10.07
N ILE A 170 -0.51 -20.99 9.11
CA ILE A 170 -1.74 -21.71 8.74
C ILE A 170 -1.42 -23.14 8.28
N GLY A 171 -0.31 -23.31 7.54
CA GLY A 171 0.21 -24.63 7.18
C GLY A 171 0.59 -25.48 8.38
N ILE A 172 1.27 -24.90 9.37
CA ILE A 172 1.65 -25.58 10.62
C ILE A 172 0.40 -25.96 11.44
N ILE A 173 -0.56 -25.05 11.60
CA ILE A 173 -1.83 -25.31 12.28
C ILE A 173 -2.53 -26.51 11.65
N LYS A 174 -2.67 -26.49 10.31
CA LYS A 174 -3.33 -27.56 9.57
C LYS A 174 -2.64 -28.92 9.75
N ASP A 175 -1.31 -28.95 9.74
CA ASP A 175 -0.53 -30.19 9.85
C ASP A 175 -0.51 -30.74 11.29
N LYS A 176 -0.40 -29.86 12.29
CA LYS A 176 -0.02 -30.27 13.65
C LYS A 176 -1.09 -30.05 14.70
N GLU A 177 -1.99 -29.09 14.48
CA GLU A 177 -2.95 -28.63 15.49
C GLU A 177 -4.40 -28.90 15.10
N ILE A 178 -4.65 -29.39 13.89
CA ILE A 178 -5.92 -30.00 13.51
C ILE A 178 -5.72 -31.51 13.44
N SER A 179 -6.55 -32.28 14.14
CA SER A 179 -6.49 -33.74 14.09
C SER A 179 -6.98 -34.30 12.75
N SER A 180 -6.71 -35.58 12.49
CA SER A 180 -7.19 -36.27 11.28
C SER A 180 -8.72 -36.33 11.16
N THR A 181 -9.44 -36.14 12.27
CA THR A 181 -10.90 -36.06 12.36
C THR A 181 -11.41 -34.61 12.36
N LEU A 182 -10.54 -33.65 12.02
CA LEU A 182 -10.80 -32.20 11.96
C LEU A 182 -11.07 -31.52 13.31
N VAL A 183 -10.84 -32.22 14.42
CA VAL A 183 -10.95 -31.64 15.77
C VAL A 183 -9.74 -30.73 16.03
N PRO A 184 -9.94 -29.46 16.41
CA PRO A 184 -8.86 -28.61 16.91
C PRO A 184 -8.20 -29.25 18.12
N ARG A 185 -6.88 -29.40 18.06
CA ARG A 185 -6.05 -29.92 19.14
C ARG A 185 -5.74 -28.81 20.14
N PRO A 186 -5.38 -29.15 21.37
CA PRO A 186 -4.88 -28.18 22.34
C PRO A 186 -3.48 -27.63 22.02
N GLY A 187 -2.71 -28.33 21.20
CA GLY A 187 -1.36 -27.96 20.76
C GLY A 187 -0.80 -28.98 19.77
N PRO A 188 0.44 -28.80 19.30
CA PRO A 188 1.01 -29.58 18.20
C PRO A 188 1.15 -31.06 18.59
N GLY A 189 0.51 -31.94 17.81
CA GLY A 189 0.72 -33.38 17.90
C GLY A 189 0.09 -34.10 19.11
N TRP A 190 -0.71 -33.42 19.93
CA TRP A 190 -1.42 -34.04 21.06
C TRP A 190 -2.91 -33.66 21.12
N GLY A 191 -3.69 -34.33 21.97
CA GLY A 191 -5.15 -34.14 22.06
C GLY A 191 -5.94 -34.54 20.80
N GLY A 192 -7.04 -33.83 20.52
CA GLY A 192 -7.99 -34.15 19.45
C GLY A 192 -9.27 -34.78 20.02
N ASP A 193 -9.69 -35.93 19.48
CA ASP A 193 -10.97 -36.55 19.86
C ASP A 193 -11.13 -36.83 21.37
N ASN A 194 -10.05 -37.19 22.06
CA ASN A 194 -10.10 -37.49 23.49
C ASN A 194 -9.99 -36.24 24.38
N ILE A 195 -9.43 -35.15 23.87
CA ILE A 195 -9.31 -33.88 24.61
C ILE A 195 -9.14 -32.71 23.64
N THR A 196 -10.07 -31.77 23.73
CA THR A 196 -10.08 -30.47 23.04
C THR A 196 -10.64 -29.41 24.00
N ASN A 197 -10.48 -28.14 23.64
CA ASN A 197 -10.87 -27.00 24.45
C ASN A 197 -11.84 -26.12 23.66
N PRO A 198 -13.12 -26.03 24.07
CA PRO A 198 -14.12 -25.22 23.35
C PRO A 198 -13.73 -23.76 23.18
N SER A 199 -12.92 -23.20 24.07
CA SER A 199 -12.47 -21.80 23.98
C SER A 199 -11.48 -21.53 22.85
N TYR A 200 -10.88 -22.59 22.28
CA TYR A 200 -9.97 -22.51 21.14
C TYR A 200 -10.74 -22.56 19.82
N PHE A 201 -12.05 -22.84 19.85
CA PHE A 201 -12.87 -22.87 18.64
C PHE A 201 -13.05 -21.44 18.15
N THR A 202 -12.38 -21.12 17.04
CA THR A 202 -12.45 -19.84 16.35
C THR A 202 -12.94 -20.03 14.90
N PRO A 203 -14.21 -20.44 14.70
CA PRO A 203 -14.72 -20.76 13.38
C PRO A 203 -14.61 -19.60 12.38
N ALA A 204 -14.73 -18.36 12.85
CA ALA A 204 -14.48 -17.17 12.04
C ALA A 204 -13.09 -17.16 11.41
N TYR A 205 -12.05 -17.47 12.20
CA TYR A 205 -10.67 -17.45 11.70
C TYR A 205 -10.42 -18.63 10.77
N PHE A 206 -11.00 -19.79 11.05
CA PHE A 206 -10.88 -20.94 10.15
C PHE A 206 -11.51 -20.67 8.78
N ARG A 207 -12.66 -19.99 8.71
CA ARG A 207 -13.21 -19.52 7.43
C ARG A 207 -12.24 -18.58 6.72
N VAL A 208 -11.67 -17.64 7.46
CA VAL A 208 -10.67 -16.71 6.93
C VAL A 208 -9.44 -17.46 6.40
N PHE A 209 -8.91 -18.42 7.15
CA PHE A 209 -7.78 -19.26 6.71
C PHE A 209 -8.12 -20.01 5.43
N GLY A 210 -9.33 -20.55 5.33
CA GLY A 210 -9.82 -21.24 4.15
C GLY A 210 -9.79 -20.38 2.90
N GLU A 211 -10.32 -19.18 2.96
CA GLU A 211 -10.31 -18.28 1.82
C GLU A 211 -8.90 -17.71 1.53
N TYR A 212 -8.19 -17.28 2.57
CA TYR A 212 -6.84 -16.72 2.48
C TYR A 212 -5.80 -17.70 1.90
N THR A 213 -5.98 -19.01 2.11
CA THR A 213 -5.12 -20.07 1.57
C THR A 213 -5.71 -20.83 0.39
N ASN A 214 -6.89 -20.43 -0.09
CA ASN A 214 -7.64 -21.11 -1.15
C ASN A 214 -7.89 -22.61 -0.84
N ASP A 215 -8.27 -22.91 0.39
CA ASP A 215 -8.56 -24.24 0.93
C ASP A 215 -9.84 -24.27 1.78
N GLN A 216 -10.87 -23.55 1.33
CA GLN A 216 -12.15 -23.39 2.02
C GLN A 216 -12.80 -24.75 2.36
N GLY A 217 -12.65 -25.76 1.50
CA GLY A 217 -13.24 -27.09 1.72
C GLY A 217 -12.73 -27.77 2.99
N TYR A 218 -11.42 -27.73 3.24
CA TYR A 218 -10.82 -28.31 4.45
C TYR A 218 -11.27 -27.53 5.69
N TRP A 219 -11.10 -26.21 5.66
CA TRP A 219 -11.36 -25.36 6.83
C TRP A 219 -12.84 -25.28 7.19
N ASN A 220 -13.76 -25.30 6.21
CA ASN A 220 -15.18 -25.44 6.48
C ASN A 220 -15.51 -26.76 7.19
N GLY A 221 -14.75 -27.83 6.94
CA GLY A 221 -14.85 -29.07 7.68
C GLY A 221 -14.43 -28.93 9.15
N VAL A 222 -13.36 -28.18 9.43
CA VAL A 222 -12.92 -27.84 10.80
C VAL A 222 -13.98 -27.00 11.52
N VAL A 223 -14.55 -26.01 10.83
CA VAL A 223 -15.64 -25.18 11.34
C VAL A 223 -16.87 -26.03 11.69
N ALA A 224 -17.31 -26.90 10.78
CA ALA A 224 -18.42 -27.80 11.03
C ALA A 224 -18.14 -28.71 12.24
N LYS A 225 -16.91 -29.20 12.39
CA LYS A 225 -16.51 -30.02 13.54
C LYS A 225 -16.58 -29.24 14.86
N CYS A 226 -16.21 -27.96 14.88
CA CYS A 226 -16.35 -27.12 16.08
C CYS A 226 -17.81 -27.05 16.54
N TYR A 227 -18.74 -26.75 15.63
CA TYR A 227 -20.17 -26.68 15.96
C TYR A 227 -20.78 -28.05 16.29
N GLU A 228 -20.32 -29.13 15.65
CA GLU A 228 -20.69 -30.49 16.02
C GLU A 228 -20.30 -30.80 17.47
N ILE A 229 -19.09 -30.44 17.90
CA ILE A 229 -18.64 -30.66 19.29
C ILE A 229 -19.47 -29.84 20.27
N LEU A 230 -19.77 -28.56 19.96
CA LEU A 230 -20.65 -27.73 20.80
C LEU A 230 -22.06 -28.34 20.92
N ALA A 231 -22.61 -28.87 19.83
CA ALA A 231 -23.89 -29.59 19.86
C ALA A 231 -23.80 -30.90 20.66
N ASN A 232 -22.70 -31.64 20.54
CA ASN A 232 -22.46 -32.86 21.30
C ASN A 232 -22.38 -32.58 22.80
N ILE A 233 -21.67 -31.52 23.23
CA ILE A 233 -21.63 -31.06 24.63
C ILE A 233 -23.05 -30.82 25.13
N LYS A 234 -23.85 -30.08 24.37
CA LYS A 234 -25.25 -29.80 24.73
C LYS A 234 -26.06 -31.08 24.91
N SER A 235 -25.94 -32.03 23.98
CA SER A 235 -26.69 -33.28 24.04
C SER A 235 -26.24 -34.23 25.17
N THR A 236 -24.94 -34.21 25.49
CA THR A 236 -24.33 -35.19 26.39
C THR A 236 -24.30 -34.71 27.84
N LEU A 237 -23.91 -33.46 28.06
CA LEU A 237 -23.78 -32.88 29.40
C LEU A 237 -25.04 -32.12 29.84
N ASN A 238 -25.93 -31.79 28.90
CA ASN A 238 -27.14 -31.00 29.14
C ASN A 238 -26.87 -29.76 30.02
N PRO A 239 -25.92 -28.90 29.62
CA PRO A 239 -25.57 -27.73 30.40
C PRO A 239 -26.72 -26.70 30.39
N SER A 240 -26.72 -25.82 31.38
CA SER A 240 -27.60 -24.66 31.41
C SER A 240 -27.23 -23.74 30.25
N TYR A 241 -28.17 -23.58 29.33
CA TYR A 241 -28.02 -22.78 28.10
C TYR A 241 -26.75 -23.15 27.30
N GLY A 242 -25.88 -22.16 27.04
CA GLY A 242 -24.71 -22.28 26.17
C GLY A 242 -23.41 -22.55 26.92
N LEU A 243 -23.46 -22.88 28.22
CA LEU A 243 -22.26 -23.20 28.98
C LEU A 243 -21.55 -24.44 28.39
N VAL A 244 -20.23 -24.39 28.39
CA VAL A 244 -19.35 -25.48 27.96
C VAL A 244 -18.25 -25.70 29.02
N PRO A 245 -17.72 -26.93 29.17
CA PRO A 245 -16.56 -27.14 30.02
C PRO A 245 -15.30 -26.53 29.42
N ASP A 246 -14.30 -26.26 30.26
CA ASP A 246 -12.95 -25.90 29.80
C ASP A 246 -12.37 -26.97 28.86
N TRP A 247 -12.60 -28.25 29.18
CA TRP A 247 -12.05 -29.38 28.42
C TRP A 247 -13.10 -30.47 28.17
N CYS A 248 -13.16 -30.96 26.93
CA CYS A 248 -14.08 -32.02 26.53
C CYS A 248 -13.46 -32.99 25.53
N THR A 249 -14.13 -34.11 25.31
CA THR A 249 -13.94 -34.99 24.15
C THR A 249 -14.67 -34.42 22.94
N SER A 250 -14.35 -34.87 21.72
CA SER A 250 -15.12 -34.51 20.51
C SER A 250 -16.57 -35.05 20.55
N GLY A 251 -16.81 -36.11 21.32
CA GLY A 251 -18.15 -36.62 21.64
C GLY A 251 -18.91 -35.77 22.67
N GLY A 252 -18.33 -34.68 23.16
CA GLY A 252 -18.99 -33.73 24.07
C GLY A 252 -19.02 -34.13 25.54
N SER A 253 -18.49 -35.30 25.92
CA SER A 253 -18.28 -35.69 27.32
C SER A 253 -17.09 -34.93 27.94
N PHE A 254 -17.02 -34.85 29.27
CA PHE A 254 -15.80 -34.43 29.97
C PHE A 254 -14.62 -35.32 29.57
N SER A 255 -13.43 -34.72 29.41
CA SER A 255 -12.22 -35.48 29.08
C SER A 255 -11.55 -36.05 30.34
N GLY A 256 -11.27 -37.35 30.35
CA GLY A 256 -10.45 -37.97 31.41
C GLY A 256 -8.99 -37.50 31.38
N ASP A 257 -8.51 -37.01 30.22
CA ASP A 257 -7.14 -36.52 30.05
C ASP A 257 -6.97 -35.11 30.66
N ALA A 258 -8.05 -34.46 31.06
CA ALA A 258 -8.03 -33.12 31.65
C ALA A 258 -7.82 -33.11 33.19
N SER A 259 -7.42 -34.24 33.78
CA SER A 259 -7.26 -34.39 35.24
C SER A 259 -6.27 -33.40 35.90
N GLY A 260 -5.32 -32.85 35.14
CA GLY A 260 -4.37 -31.84 35.61
C GLY A 260 -4.90 -30.39 35.61
N TYR A 261 -6.08 -30.15 35.04
CA TYR A 261 -6.70 -28.83 34.96
C TYR A 261 -7.67 -28.60 36.13
N PHE A 262 -8.10 -27.34 36.29
CA PHE A 262 -9.00 -26.94 37.37
C PHE A 262 -10.25 -27.82 37.39
N GLU A 263 -10.50 -28.51 38.51
CA GLU A 263 -11.63 -29.44 38.68
C GLU A 263 -11.76 -30.46 37.53
N GLY A 264 -10.61 -30.94 37.02
CA GLY A 264 -10.54 -31.87 35.90
C GLY A 264 -11.04 -31.32 34.57
N GLY A 265 -11.09 -29.99 34.41
CA GLY A 265 -11.61 -29.31 33.22
C GLY A 265 -13.13 -29.36 33.06
N THR A 266 -13.87 -29.75 34.11
CA THR A 266 -15.32 -30.02 34.04
C THR A 266 -16.21 -28.79 34.21
N LYS A 267 -15.63 -27.61 34.44
CA LYS A 267 -16.34 -26.37 34.78
C LYS A 267 -16.35 -25.39 33.61
N TYR A 268 -17.31 -24.47 33.61
CA TYR A 268 -17.22 -23.26 32.81
C TYR A 268 -16.33 -22.29 33.60
N HIS A 269 -15.04 -22.28 33.30
CA HIS A 269 -14.05 -21.51 34.04
C HIS A 269 -13.24 -20.64 33.05
N TYR A 270 -12.00 -20.28 33.40
CA TYR A 270 -11.26 -19.21 32.72
C TYR A 270 -10.93 -19.54 31.25
N ASP A 271 -10.83 -20.82 30.88
CA ASP A 271 -10.72 -21.18 29.47
C ASP A 271 -12.05 -20.94 28.75
N ALA A 272 -13.10 -21.66 29.19
CA ALA A 272 -14.43 -21.62 28.58
C ALA A 272 -15.05 -20.22 28.51
N ALA A 273 -14.63 -19.29 29.39
CA ALA A 273 -15.09 -17.92 29.41
C ALA A 273 -14.95 -17.19 28.05
N ARG A 274 -14.02 -17.58 27.18
CA ARG A 274 -13.80 -16.92 25.87
C ARG A 274 -14.81 -17.34 24.78
N THR A 275 -15.59 -18.40 24.99
CA THR A 275 -16.42 -18.99 23.93
C THR A 275 -17.52 -18.06 23.41
N PRO A 276 -18.25 -17.27 24.23
CA PRO A 276 -19.22 -16.31 23.69
C PRO A 276 -18.60 -15.33 22.69
N TRP A 277 -17.42 -14.79 22.97
CA TRP A 277 -16.71 -13.89 22.06
C TRP A 277 -16.31 -14.53 20.74
N ARG A 278 -15.72 -15.74 20.78
CA ARG A 278 -15.31 -16.45 19.56
C ARG A 278 -16.51 -16.72 18.65
N MET A 279 -17.65 -17.08 19.24
CA MET A 279 -18.88 -17.37 18.50
C MET A 279 -19.61 -16.09 18.05
N ALA A 280 -19.57 -15.03 18.86
CA ALA A 280 -20.06 -13.71 18.44
C ALA A 280 -19.32 -13.21 17.20
N THR A 281 -18.01 -13.42 17.13
CA THR A 281 -17.19 -13.03 15.97
C THR A 281 -17.63 -13.76 14.68
N ASP A 282 -17.87 -15.08 14.72
CA ASP A 282 -18.37 -15.81 13.53
C ASP A 282 -19.79 -15.39 13.14
N TYR A 283 -20.64 -15.09 14.13
CA TYR A 283 -21.99 -14.60 13.87
C TYR A 283 -21.97 -13.21 13.22
N THR A 284 -21.21 -12.25 13.76
CA THR A 284 -21.25 -10.87 13.27
C THR A 284 -20.63 -10.73 11.89
N TRP A 285 -19.63 -11.55 11.56
CA TRP A 285 -19.00 -11.54 10.23
C TRP A 285 -19.79 -12.36 9.19
N PHE A 286 -20.27 -13.55 9.54
CA PHE A 286 -20.82 -14.49 8.55
C PHE A 286 -22.30 -14.82 8.71
N GLY A 287 -22.96 -14.36 9.78
CA GLY A 287 -24.40 -14.53 9.98
C GLY A 287 -24.85 -15.98 10.14
N VAL A 288 -23.94 -16.89 10.48
CA VAL A 288 -24.24 -18.33 10.51
C VAL A 288 -25.16 -18.70 11.68
N SER A 289 -26.11 -19.59 11.42
CA SER A 289 -27.15 -19.98 12.37
C SER A 289 -26.61 -20.58 13.66
N GLU A 290 -25.59 -21.43 13.57
CA GLU A 290 -25.03 -22.17 14.69
C GLU A 290 -24.32 -21.21 15.67
N ALA A 291 -23.64 -20.20 15.14
CA ALA A 291 -23.07 -19.11 15.93
C ALA A 291 -24.18 -18.30 16.62
N GLY A 292 -25.21 -17.91 15.85
CA GLY A 292 -26.39 -17.19 16.34
C GLY A 292 -27.10 -17.91 17.49
N ASP A 293 -27.31 -19.22 17.34
CA ASP A 293 -27.92 -20.07 18.36
C ASP A 293 -27.07 -20.17 19.64
N TYR A 294 -25.74 -20.23 19.50
CA TYR A 294 -24.83 -20.26 20.64
C TYR A 294 -24.83 -18.93 21.40
N ILE A 295 -24.74 -17.79 20.70
CA ILE A 295 -24.74 -16.48 21.36
C ILE A 295 -26.13 -16.13 21.93
N ASN A 296 -27.22 -16.58 21.31
CA ASN A 296 -28.56 -16.45 21.88
C ASN A 296 -28.66 -17.19 23.22
N GLN A 297 -28.13 -18.42 23.31
CA GLN A 297 -28.08 -19.16 24.58
C GLN A 297 -27.21 -18.45 25.62
N SER A 298 -26.07 -17.89 25.22
CA SER A 298 -25.19 -17.12 26.11
C SER A 298 -25.87 -15.85 26.63
N TYR A 299 -26.63 -15.16 25.77
CA TYR A 299 -27.47 -14.03 26.14
C TYR A 299 -28.55 -14.44 27.14
N GLN A 300 -29.29 -15.52 26.86
CA GLN A 300 -30.34 -16.00 27.75
C GLN A 300 -29.81 -16.42 29.12
N PHE A 301 -28.64 -17.05 29.18
CA PHE A 301 -27.95 -17.36 30.44
C PHE A 301 -27.66 -16.09 31.25
N THR A 302 -27.17 -15.05 30.57
CA THR A 302 -26.85 -13.77 31.21
C THR A 302 -28.10 -13.12 31.80
N GLU A 303 -29.20 -13.12 31.05
CA GLU A 303 -30.48 -12.61 31.54
C GLU A 303 -31.03 -13.46 32.69
N GLU A 304 -30.87 -14.79 32.65
CA GLU A 304 -31.24 -15.71 33.75
C GLU A 304 -30.50 -15.36 35.06
N LYS A 305 -29.22 -14.96 34.97
CA LYS A 305 -28.45 -14.51 36.15
C LYS A 305 -28.81 -13.11 36.64
N GLY A 306 -29.64 -12.37 35.91
CA GLY A 306 -30.01 -10.99 36.24
C GLY A 306 -29.12 -9.93 35.58
N GLY A 307 -28.49 -10.28 34.46
CA GLY A 307 -27.68 -9.37 33.64
C GLY A 307 -26.18 -9.45 33.91
N LEU A 308 -25.40 -8.69 33.13
CA LEU A 308 -23.92 -8.73 33.13
C LEU A 308 -23.28 -8.41 34.48
N GLY A 309 -23.95 -7.62 35.33
CA GLY A 309 -23.49 -7.31 36.69
C GLY A 309 -23.52 -8.51 37.65
N SER A 310 -24.33 -9.51 37.35
CA SER A 310 -24.47 -10.74 38.16
C SER A 310 -23.62 -11.90 37.63
N ILE A 311 -22.90 -11.70 36.53
CA ILE A 311 -21.98 -12.71 36.01
C ILE A 311 -20.78 -12.85 36.96
N VAL A 312 -20.35 -14.07 37.23
CA VAL A 312 -19.20 -14.39 38.09
C VAL A 312 -18.20 -15.28 37.38
N ASP A 313 -17.01 -15.38 37.95
CA ASP A 313 -15.83 -16.07 37.44
C ASP A 313 -15.85 -17.60 37.63
N GLY A 314 -16.99 -18.25 37.39
CA GLY A 314 -17.07 -19.71 37.36
C GLY A 314 -18.46 -20.30 37.59
N TYR A 315 -18.84 -21.24 36.72
CA TYR A 315 -20.13 -21.94 36.78
C TYR A 315 -19.98 -23.46 36.62
N ASN A 316 -20.80 -24.20 37.35
CA ASN A 316 -21.06 -25.60 37.07
C ASN A 316 -21.90 -25.73 35.78
N MET A 317 -21.88 -26.90 35.15
CA MET A 317 -22.67 -27.15 33.93
C MET A 317 -24.17 -26.96 34.15
N ASP A 318 -24.69 -27.17 35.37
CA ASP A 318 -26.10 -26.89 35.71
C ASP A 318 -26.42 -25.39 35.85
N GLY A 319 -25.44 -24.51 35.65
CA GLY A 319 -25.58 -23.06 35.76
C GLY A 319 -25.49 -22.51 37.18
N SER A 320 -25.25 -23.35 38.20
CA SER A 320 -24.96 -22.86 39.55
C SER A 320 -23.57 -22.22 39.61
N SER A 321 -23.47 -21.07 40.27
CA SER A 321 -22.21 -20.34 40.44
C SER A 321 -21.38 -20.96 41.56
N TYR A 322 -20.08 -21.13 41.31
CA TYR A 322 -19.08 -21.30 42.37
C TYR A 322 -18.07 -20.15 42.40
N GLY A 323 -17.93 -19.41 41.28
CA GLY A 323 -17.22 -18.14 41.24
C GLY A 323 -17.92 -17.09 42.10
N THR A 324 -17.17 -16.08 42.50
CA THR A 324 -17.65 -15.00 43.38
C THR A 324 -17.36 -13.61 42.83
N ASN A 325 -16.52 -13.50 41.81
CA ASN A 325 -16.05 -12.21 41.32
C ASN A 325 -16.62 -11.91 39.93
N ASN A 326 -17.07 -10.68 39.73
CA ASN A 326 -17.50 -10.19 38.43
C ASN A 326 -16.28 -9.76 37.58
N SER A 327 -15.62 -10.73 36.94
CA SER A 327 -14.47 -10.53 36.06
C SER A 327 -14.89 -10.13 34.63
N ALA A 328 -14.14 -9.24 33.97
CA ALA A 328 -14.38 -8.87 32.57
C ALA A 328 -14.05 -10.02 31.61
N THR A 329 -13.17 -10.95 32.00
CA THR A 329 -12.98 -12.23 31.29
C THR A 329 -14.31 -12.94 31.04
N PHE A 330 -15.22 -12.92 32.02
CA PHE A 330 -16.52 -13.57 31.92
C PHE A 330 -17.59 -12.59 31.44
N SER A 331 -17.84 -11.52 32.21
CA SER A 331 -18.93 -10.60 31.91
C SER A 331 -18.71 -9.84 30.60
N GLY A 332 -17.47 -9.56 30.21
CA GLY A 332 -17.19 -8.92 28.93
C GLY A 332 -17.36 -9.88 27.75
N SER A 333 -16.99 -11.14 27.90
CA SER A 333 -17.26 -12.15 26.89
C SER A 333 -18.76 -12.34 26.67
N PHE A 334 -19.54 -12.50 27.75
CA PHE A 334 -21.00 -12.53 27.68
C PHE A 334 -21.61 -11.23 27.12
N ALA A 335 -20.99 -10.06 27.34
CA ALA A 335 -21.46 -8.82 26.71
C ALA A 335 -21.42 -8.89 25.17
N THR A 336 -20.47 -9.62 24.58
CA THR A 336 -20.44 -9.82 23.11
C THR A 336 -21.64 -10.61 22.59
N SER A 337 -22.28 -11.44 23.43
CA SER A 337 -23.47 -12.20 23.00
C SER A 337 -24.72 -11.33 22.82
N TYR A 338 -24.72 -10.10 23.35
CA TYR A 338 -25.77 -9.11 23.13
C TYR A 338 -25.79 -8.55 21.71
N MET A 339 -24.74 -8.85 20.91
CA MET A 339 -24.71 -8.53 19.48
C MET A 339 -25.66 -9.42 18.67
N TYR A 340 -26.32 -10.40 19.28
CA TYR A 340 -27.38 -11.17 18.65
C TYR A 340 -28.55 -10.28 18.22
N ALA A 341 -28.82 -10.18 16.91
CA ALA A 341 -29.75 -9.20 16.35
C ALA A 341 -31.17 -9.23 17.00
N PRO A 342 -31.76 -10.41 17.26
CA PRO A 342 -33.07 -10.49 17.91
C PRO A 342 -33.12 -10.04 19.37
N ALA A 343 -31.99 -9.81 20.05
CA ALA A 343 -31.99 -9.26 21.41
C ALA A 343 -32.47 -7.81 21.47
N GLY A 344 -32.34 -7.05 20.37
CA GLY A 344 -32.75 -5.65 20.24
C GLY A 344 -31.66 -4.63 20.62
N GLN A 345 -31.82 -3.39 20.12
CA GLN A 345 -30.83 -2.32 20.24
C GLN A 345 -30.55 -1.91 21.70
N ASP A 346 -31.61 -1.76 22.51
CA ASP A 346 -31.49 -1.33 23.92
C ASP A 346 -30.58 -2.27 24.75
N LYS A 347 -30.57 -3.56 24.39
CA LYS A 347 -29.79 -4.59 25.08
C LYS A 347 -28.30 -4.45 24.78
N ILE A 348 -27.92 -4.28 23.51
CA ILE A 348 -26.51 -4.07 23.15
C ILE A 348 -25.98 -2.71 23.64
N ASP A 349 -26.82 -1.67 23.66
CA ASP A 349 -26.49 -0.37 24.24
C ASP A 349 -26.23 -0.48 25.75
N GLY A 350 -27.06 -1.25 26.46
CA GLY A 350 -26.86 -1.57 27.88
C GLY A 350 -25.58 -2.35 28.15
N ALA A 351 -25.26 -3.34 27.32
CA ALA A 351 -24.03 -4.13 27.42
C ALA A 351 -22.77 -3.28 27.19
N TYR A 352 -22.79 -2.40 26.19
CA TYR A 352 -21.71 -1.44 25.95
C TYR A 352 -21.54 -0.46 27.11
N ASN A 353 -22.64 0.12 27.61
CA ASN A 353 -22.61 1.01 28.78
C ASN A 353 -22.04 0.32 30.02
N TYR A 354 -22.32 -0.97 30.21
CA TYR A 354 -21.72 -1.76 31.27
C TYR A 354 -20.19 -1.91 31.07
N LEU A 355 -19.74 -2.22 29.85
CA LEU A 355 -18.33 -2.42 29.54
C LEU A 355 -17.48 -1.15 29.66
N VAL A 356 -17.94 -0.01 29.15
CA VAL A 356 -17.17 1.25 29.21
C VAL A 356 -16.95 1.75 30.64
N ASN A 357 -17.82 1.34 31.57
CA ASN A 357 -17.69 1.67 33.00
C ASN A 357 -16.92 0.61 33.80
N LYS A 358 -16.46 -0.47 33.16
CA LYS A 358 -15.67 -1.52 33.81
C LYS A 358 -14.19 -1.15 33.84
N SER A 359 -13.51 -1.44 34.95
CA SER A 359 -12.07 -1.20 35.12
C SER A 359 -11.35 -2.49 35.52
N PRO A 360 -11.05 -3.37 34.56
CA PRO A 360 -10.40 -4.64 34.83
C PRO A 360 -8.93 -4.47 35.24
N SER A 361 -8.42 -5.43 36.02
CA SER A 361 -7.02 -5.55 36.40
C SER A 361 -6.58 -7.01 36.31
N GLY A 362 -5.27 -7.23 36.20
CA GLY A 362 -4.69 -8.55 35.90
C GLY A 362 -4.57 -8.77 34.38
N TYR A 363 -3.52 -9.48 33.96
CA TYR A 363 -3.16 -9.58 32.54
C TYR A 363 -4.34 -10.13 31.73
N PHE A 364 -4.89 -11.26 32.14
CA PHE A 364 -5.88 -11.97 31.35
C PHE A 364 -7.19 -11.18 31.25
N ASN A 365 -7.63 -10.62 32.38
CA ASN A 365 -8.85 -9.83 32.51
C ASN A 365 -8.79 -8.52 31.71
N THR A 366 -7.68 -7.78 31.78
CA THR A 366 -7.52 -6.53 31.01
C THR A 366 -7.32 -6.79 29.52
N THR A 367 -6.59 -7.85 29.14
CA THR A 367 -6.33 -8.20 27.73
C THR A 367 -7.62 -8.59 27.02
N LEU A 368 -8.39 -9.52 27.59
CA LEU A 368 -9.66 -9.95 27.01
C LEU A 368 -10.69 -8.83 26.99
N TYR A 369 -10.75 -7.99 28.03
CA TYR A 369 -11.58 -6.79 28.01
C TYR A 369 -11.29 -5.89 26.80
N ALA A 370 -10.02 -5.64 26.48
CA ALA A 370 -9.65 -4.84 25.32
C ALA A 370 -10.14 -5.50 24.02
N LEU A 371 -9.95 -6.81 23.85
CA LEU A 371 -10.46 -7.54 22.69
C LEU A 371 -11.99 -7.43 22.57
N TYR A 372 -12.73 -7.59 23.68
CA TYR A 372 -14.19 -7.44 23.68
C TYR A 372 -14.64 -6.02 23.36
N MET A 373 -13.90 -5.00 23.83
CA MET A 373 -14.14 -3.61 23.46
C MET A 373 -13.93 -3.38 21.97
N PHE A 374 -12.88 -3.93 21.37
CA PHE A 374 -12.66 -3.87 19.93
C PHE A 374 -13.79 -4.56 19.17
N THR A 375 -14.21 -5.76 19.60
CA THR A 375 -15.32 -6.47 18.97
C THR A 375 -16.63 -5.68 19.05
N ILE A 376 -17.08 -5.27 20.24
CA ILE A 376 -18.39 -4.63 20.41
C ILE A 376 -18.47 -3.24 19.73
N THR A 377 -17.33 -2.58 19.50
CA THR A 377 -17.28 -1.27 18.86
C THR A 377 -17.10 -1.31 17.33
N GLY A 378 -17.04 -2.50 16.72
CA GLY A 378 -16.80 -2.62 15.28
C GLY A 378 -15.33 -2.49 14.87
N ASN A 379 -14.40 -2.49 15.83
CA ASN A 379 -12.96 -2.35 15.57
C ASN A 379 -12.23 -3.69 15.42
N PHE A 380 -12.95 -4.82 15.50
CA PHE A 380 -12.44 -6.16 15.25
C PHE A 380 -13.06 -6.71 13.95
N TRP A 381 -12.65 -6.15 12.81
CA TRP A 381 -13.21 -6.40 11.48
C TRP A 381 -12.63 -7.63 10.78
N ASN A 382 -13.38 -8.20 9.84
CA ASN A 382 -12.95 -9.32 8.99
C ASN A 382 -11.92 -8.84 7.94
N PRO A 383 -10.67 -9.33 7.94
CA PRO A 383 -9.64 -8.81 7.04
C PRO A 383 -9.75 -9.25 5.58
N LEU A 384 -10.67 -10.16 5.25
CA LEU A 384 -10.93 -10.56 3.85
C LEU A 384 -11.86 -9.63 3.10
N GLU A 385 -12.69 -8.87 3.81
CA GLU A 385 -13.58 -7.86 3.23
C GLU A 385 -12.81 -6.56 2.90
N GLY A 386 -11.49 -6.60 3.02
CA GLY A 386 -10.63 -5.45 3.16
C GLY A 386 -10.77 -4.89 4.57
N GLY A 387 -9.65 -4.56 5.22
CA GLY A 387 -9.72 -3.52 6.23
C GLY A 387 -10.34 -2.25 5.60
N PRO A 388 -10.90 -1.34 6.41
CA PRO A 388 -11.36 -0.06 5.89
C PRO A 388 -10.24 0.50 5.00
N VAL A 389 -10.57 0.63 3.71
CA VAL A 389 -9.63 0.87 2.60
C VAL A 389 -8.60 1.90 3.06
N GLU A 390 -7.31 1.60 2.88
CA GLU A 390 -6.23 2.54 3.19
C GLU A 390 -6.47 3.81 2.37
N CYS A 391 -7.10 4.78 3.03
CA CYS A 391 -7.34 6.11 2.57
C CYS A 391 -5.98 6.76 2.32
N THR A 392 -5.51 6.69 1.08
CA THR A 392 -4.21 7.24 0.72
C THR A 392 -4.36 8.74 0.58
N ALA A 393 -3.53 9.51 1.30
CA ALA A 393 -3.58 10.96 1.23
C ALA A 393 -3.28 11.44 -0.19
N VAL A 394 -4.24 12.14 -0.82
CA VAL A 394 -4.06 12.73 -2.14
C VAL A 394 -3.27 14.03 -1.99
N ALA A 395 -2.09 14.11 -2.61
CA ALA A 395 -1.28 15.32 -2.58
C ALA A 395 -1.97 16.45 -3.36
N LEU A 396 -2.14 17.62 -2.74
CA LEU A 396 -2.76 18.78 -3.38
C LEU A 396 -1.73 19.64 -4.14
N PRO A 397 -2.13 20.28 -5.27
CA PRO A 397 -3.47 20.31 -5.87
C PRO A 397 -3.84 19.03 -6.64
N ALA A 398 -5.11 18.62 -6.56
CA ALA A 398 -5.63 17.42 -7.22
C ALA A 398 -7.15 17.47 -7.43
N GLN A 399 -7.64 16.68 -8.39
CA GLN A 399 -9.03 16.24 -8.47
C GLN A 399 -9.16 14.88 -7.76
N ILE A 400 -10.26 14.69 -7.05
CA ILE A 400 -10.59 13.51 -6.26
C ILE A 400 -11.99 13.08 -6.70
N GLU A 401 -12.12 11.83 -7.13
CA GLU A 401 -13.42 11.23 -7.45
C GLU A 401 -14.23 11.04 -6.17
N SER A 402 -15.53 11.29 -6.22
CA SER A 402 -16.34 11.26 -5.00
C SER A 402 -16.56 9.85 -4.47
N GLU A 403 -16.44 8.83 -5.33
CA GLU A 403 -16.46 7.41 -4.93
C GLU A 403 -15.19 6.93 -4.23
N ASP A 404 -14.09 7.70 -4.26
CA ASP A 404 -12.84 7.38 -3.57
C ASP A 404 -12.86 7.83 -2.09
N PHE A 405 -14.04 7.87 -1.47
CA PHE A 405 -14.20 8.20 -0.05
C PHE A 405 -13.59 7.12 0.85
N CYS A 406 -13.12 7.57 2.01
CA CYS A 406 -12.44 6.75 3.00
C CYS A 406 -13.40 6.14 4.03
N ALA A 407 -14.43 6.91 4.37
CA ALA A 407 -15.59 6.51 5.15
C ALA A 407 -16.77 7.40 4.73
N MET A 408 -17.99 6.91 4.91
CA MET A 408 -19.20 7.66 4.58
C MET A 408 -20.37 7.28 5.50
N SER A 409 -21.44 8.07 5.44
CA SER A 409 -22.73 7.76 6.02
C SER A 409 -23.85 8.14 5.05
N GLY A 410 -24.78 7.21 4.83
CA GLY A 410 -26.08 7.43 4.17
C GLY A 410 -26.09 7.50 2.64
N ILE A 411 -24.92 7.62 2.00
CA ILE A 411 -24.83 7.77 0.55
C ILE A 411 -24.88 6.44 -0.22
N GLN A 412 -25.09 6.52 -1.54
CA GLN A 412 -24.94 5.39 -2.47
C GLN A 412 -24.06 5.76 -3.66
N VAL A 413 -23.32 4.77 -4.17
CA VAL A 413 -22.56 4.87 -5.42
C VAL A 413 -23.47 4.46 -6.58
N GLU A 414 -23.52 5.27 -7.63
CA GLU A 414 -24.23 4.95 -8.87
C GLU A 414 -23.35 5.23 -10.10
N THR A 415 -23.81 4.83 -11.29
CA THR A 415 -23.13 5.13 -12.55
C THR A 415 -23.43 6.56 -12.98
N THR A 416 -22.38 7.34 -13.29
CA THR A 416 -22.55 8.73 -13.74
C THR A 416 -22.85 8.82 -15.24
N LEU A 417 -23.68 9.79 -15.60
CA LEU A 417 -23.90 10.24 -16.99
C LEU A 417 -23.12 11.51 -17.32
N ASP A 418 -22.24 11.97 -16.41
CA ASP A 418 -21.33 13.08 -16.70
C ASP A 418 -20.32 12.70 -17.80
N ASN A 419 -19.63 13.71 -18.33
CA ASN A 419 -18.59 13.50 -19.32
C ASN A 419 -17.50 12.57 -18.75
N ASN A 420 -17.02 11.61 -19.57
CA ASN A 420 -16.05 10.56 -19.25
C ASN A 420 -16.60 9.29 -18.57
N GLY A 421 -17.88 9.25 -18.20
CA GLY A 421 -18.48 8.09 -17.52
C GLY A 421 -17.86 7.83 -16.14
N GLY A 422 -18.01 6.62 -15.61
CA GLY A 422 -17.53 6.24 -14.27
C GLY A 422 -18.66 6.13 -13.25
N SER A 423 -18.36 6.48 -12.00
CA SER A 423 -19.32 6.49 -10.90
C SER A 423 -19.52 7.89 -10.34
N ASN A 424 -20.59 8.09 -9.58
CA ASN A 424 -20.80 9.26 -8.76
C ASN A 424 -21.45 8.85 -7.43
N ILE A 425 -21.44 9.75 -6.46
CA ILE A 425 -22.21 9.61 -5.23
C ILE A 425 -23.58 10.27 -5.40
N GLY A 426 -24.62 9.58 -4.95
CA GLY A 426 -25.99 10.05 -4.92
C GLY A 426 -26.74 9.54 -3.69
N TYR A 427 -28.06 9.75 -3.69
CA TYR A 427 -28.95 9.47 -2.54
C TYR A 427 -28.51 10.21 -1.26
N ILE A 428 -27.96 11.41 -1.43
CA ILE A 428 -27.44 12.21 -0.33
C ILE A 428 -28.60 12.92 0.37
N ASP A 429 -28.94 12.49 1.58
CA ASP A 429 -29.94 13.12 2.44
C ASP A 429 -29.30 14.17 3.38
N ASP A 430 -30.13 14.92 4.10
CA ASP A 430 -29.65 15.84 5.13
C ASP A 430 -28.78 15.10 6.16
N GLU A 431 -27.63 15.67 6.52
CA GLU A 431 -26.63 15.17 7.46
C GLU A 431 -25.74 14.01 6.96
N ASP A 432 -25.93 13.53 5.73
CA ASP A 432 -25.03 12.55 5.11
C ASP A 432 -23.64 13.14 4.84
N TRP A 433 -22.62 12.28 4.84
CA TRP A 433 -21.24 12.74 4.70
C TRP A 433 -20.31 11.69 4.10
N MET A 434 -19.18 12.17 3.60
CA MET A 434 -18.04 11.40 3.12
C MET A 434 -16.75 11.99 3.70
N SER A 435 -15.73 11.16 3.91
CA SER A 435 -14.40 11.59 4.36
C SER A 435 -13.32 11.21 3.35
N TYR A 436 -12.24 11.99 3.32
CA TYR A 436 -11.10 11.81 2.41
C TYR A 436 -9.81 12.19 3.12
N LYS A 437 -8.65 11.68 2.66
CA LYS A 437 -7.34 12.18 3.12
C LYS A 437 -6.65 12.98 2.04
N ILE A 438 -6.08 14.10 2.44
CA ILE A 438 -5.28 14.97 1.57
C ILE A 438 -3.93 15.27 2.22
N SER A 439 -2.93 15.52 1.38
CA SER A 439 -1.61 16.01 1.81
C SER A 439 -1.35 17.39 1.20
N VAL A 440 -1.33 18.41 2.06
CA VAL A 440 -1.09 19.80 1.67
C VAL A 440 0.41 20.07 1.78
N THR A 441 1.09 20.05 0.65
CA THR A 441 2.55 20.30 0.59
C THR A 441 2.89 21.76 0.85
N GLU A 442 1.99 22.68 0.47
CA GLU A 442 2.18 24.12 0.64
C GLU A 442 0.94 24.76 1.30
N ALA A 443 1.14 25.41 2.44
CA ALA A 443 0.11 26.20 3.09
C ALA A 443 -0.40 27.31 2.14
N GLY A 444 -1.69 27.62 2.20
CA GLY A 444 -2.29 28.69 1.41
C GLY A 444 -3.80 28.59 1.32
N SER A 445 -4.39 29.53 0.60
CA SER A 445 -5.80 29.44 0.22
C SER A 445 -5.92 28.51 -0.99
N TYR A 446 -7.01 27.74 -1.05
CA TYR A 446 -7.32 26.79 -2.12
C TYR A 446 -8.73 27.05 -2.61
N LYS A 447 -8.92 27.06 -3.92
CA LYS A 447 -10.24 27.04 -4.55
C LYS A 447 -10.67 25.58 -4.62
N VAL A 448 -11.79 25.28 -4.00
CA VAL A 448 -12.42 23.96 -4.06
C VAL A 448 -13.56 24.03 -5.07
N SER A 449 -13.53 23.12 -6.04
CA SER A 449 -14.56 23.00 -7.07
C SER A 449 -15.25 21.65 -6.93
N TYR A 450 -16.58 21.63 -6.92
CA TYR A 450 -17.40 20.41 -6.79
C TYR A 450 -18.24 20.23 -8.05
N ARG A 451 -18.17 19.07 -8.68
CA ARG A 451 -18.99 18.69 -9.82
C ARG A 451 -20.27 18.02 -9.33
N ILE A 452 -21.37 18.75 -9.38
CA ILE A 452 -22.62 18.39 -8.72
C ILE A 452 -23.78 18.31 -9.70
N ALA A 453 -24.83 17.56 -9.34
CA ALA A 453 -26.11 17.54 -10.03
C ALA A 453 -27.23 17.60 -9.01
N SER A 454 -28.30 18.34 -9.29
CA SER A 454 -29.42 18.49 -8.38
C SER A 454 -30.72 18.76 -9.11
N LEU A 455 -31.77 18.00 -8.79
CA LEU A 455 -33.10 18.26 -9.34
C LEU A 455 -33.66 19.60 -8.83
N ASN A 456 -33.50 19.89 -7.53
CA ASN A 456 -34.05 21.07 -6.87
C ASN A 456 -32.93 22.02 -6.38
N GLY A 457 -33.24 23.29 -6.13
CA GLY A 457 -32.29 24.23 -5.53
C GLY A 457 -32.56 24.40 -4.04
N GLY A 458 -31.60 24.99 -3.32
CA GLY A 458 -31.72 25.25 -1.88
C GLY A 458 -31.00 24.24 -0.99
N ASN A 459 -30.16 23.39 -1.58
CA ASN A 459 -29.33 22.42 -0.86
C ASN A 459 -27.99 23.08 -0.46
N GLU A 460 -27.26 22.48 0.46
CA GLU A 460 -26.00 23.04 0.99
C GLU A 460 -24.99 21.94 1.33
N LEU A 461 -23.76 22.12 0.85
CA LEU A 461 -22.60 21.27 1.14
C LEU A 461 -21.64 22.03 2.06
N GLN A 462 -21.08 21.32 3.02
CA GLN A 462 -20.02 21.77 3.93
C GLN A 462 -18.73 20.99 3.67
N ILE A 463 -17.59 21.66 3.80
CA ILE A 463 -16.27 21.04 3.92
C ILE A 463 -15.63 21.38 5.27
N ASP A 464 -15.05 20.39 5.93
CA ASP A 464 -14.46 20.52 7.27
C ASP A 464 -13.21 19.64 7.46
N THR A 465 -12.48 19.88 8.55
CA THR A 465 -11.49 18.94 9.10
C THR A 465 -11.97 18.44 10.46
N ASP A 466 -11.40 17.30 10.89
CA ASP A 466 -11.57 16.75 12.24
C ASP A 466 -13.04 16.37 12.55
N ALA A 467 -13.68 15.67 11.60
CA ALA A 467 -15.05 15.16 11.71
C ALA A 467 -16.09 16.24 12.07
N GLY A 468 -16.08 17.36 11.34
CA GLY A 468 -17.00 18.48 11.56
C GLY A 468 -16.58 19.48 12.62
N SER A 469 -15.48 19.24 13.35
CA SER A 469 -15.04 20.13 14.44
C SER A 469 -14.49 21.47 13.94
N ASN A 470 -13.95 21.50 12.72
CA ASN A 470 -13.40 22.71 12.10
C ASN A 470 -13.94 22.90 10.68
N VAL A 471 -15.01 23.67 10.56
CA VAL A 471 -15.64 23.98 9.27
C VAL A 471 -14.76 24.94 8.47
N LEU A 472 -14.33 24.49 7.29
CA LEU A 472 -13.49 25.25 6.37
C LEU A 472 -14.31 26.14 5.44
N GLY A 473 -15.55 25.73 5.13
CA GLY A 473 -16.51 26.52 4.36
C GLY A 473 -17.79 25.77 4.03
N THR A 474 -18.80 26.51 3.58
CA THR A 474 -20.03 25.95 3.00
C THR A 474 -20.24 26.47 1.58
N VAL A 475 -21.03 25.75 0.78
CA VAL A 475 -21.40 26.13 -0.59
C VAL A 475 -22.86 25.77 -0.83
N ALA A 476 -23.63 26.72 -1.37
CA ALA A 476 -25.00 26.46 -1.78
C ALA A 476 -25.00 25.70 -3.11
N ILE A 477 -25.86 24.67 -3.21
CA ILE A 477 -26.00 23.87 -4.43
C ILE A 477 -27.26 24.33 -5.19
N PRO A 478 -27.13 24.84 -6.43
CA PRO A 478 -28.26 25.25 -7.25
C PRO A 478 -29.01 24.05 -7.84
N SER A 479 -30.23 24.28 -8.35
CA SER A 479 -30.88 23.30 -9.24
C SER A 479 -30.14 23.26 -10.57
N THR A 480 -29.76 22.06 -11.01
CA THR A 480 -29.22 21.79 -12.35
C THR A 480 -30.29 21.20 -13.29
N GLY A 481 -31.53 21.06 -12.79
CA GLY A 481 -32.67 20.56 -13.55
C GLY A 481 -32.73 19.03 -13.70
N GLY A 482 -31.88 18.27 -13.02
CA GLY A 482 -31.92 16.80 -13.02
C GLY A 482 -30.80 16.15 -12.20
N TRP A 483 -31.02 14.90 -11.77
CA TRP A 483 -30.07 14.12 -10.95
C TRP A 483 -28.75 13.77 -11.64
N GLN A 484 -28.71 13.92 -12.96
CA GLN A 484 -27.56 13.60 -13.80
C GLN A 484 -27.26 14.75 -14.78
N ASN A 485 -27.74 15.97 -14.46
CA ASN A 485 -27.37 17.19 -15.15
C ASN A 485 -26.29 17.90 -14.33
N TRP A 486 -25.08 17.99 -14.86
CA TRP A 486 -23.91 18.31 -14.05
C TRP A 486 -23.41 19.75 -14.22
N GLU A 487 -23.26 20.47 -13.11
CA GLU A 487 -22.65 21.79 -13.03
C GLU A 487 -21.49 21.79 -12.03
N THR A 488 -20.62 22.81 -12.09
CA THR A 488 -19.51 22.95 -11.14
C THR A 488 -19.73 24.18 -10.27
N VAL A 489 -19.75 23.97 -8.96
CA VAL A 489 -19.81 25.04 -7.96
C VAL A 489 -18.47 25.18 -7.26
N GLU A 490 -18.12 26.39 -6.83
CA GLU A 490 -16.77 26.67 -6.31
C GLU A 490 -16.82 27.60 -5.09
N HIS A 491 -15.86 27.41 -4.18
CA HIS A 491 -15.58 28.37 -3.11
C HIS A 491 -14.09 28.36 -2.74
N ILE A 492 -13.69 29.18 -1.78
CA ILE A 492 -12.30 29.31 -1.33
C ILE A 492 -12.20 28.92 0.13
N ILE A 493 -11.24 28.05 0.45
CA ILE A 493 -10.86 27.68 1.81
C ILE A 493 -9.39 28.06 2.06
N THR A 494 -8.93 27.96 3.30
CA THR A 494 -7.52 28.10 3.66
C THR A 494 -7.03 26.88 4.41
N LEU A 495 -5.89 26.34 3.98
CA LEU A 495 -5.26 25.16 4.55
C LEU A 495 -3.82 25.48 4.95
N SER A 496 -3.36 24.95 6.08
CA SER A 496 -1.93 24.95 6.41
C SER A 496 -1.25 23.76 5.72
N ALA A 497 0.08 23.72 5.71
CA ALA A 497 0.80 22.55 5.21
C ALA A 497 0.65 21.40 6.22
N GLY A 498 0.44 20.19 5.73
CA GLY A 498 0.20 19.00 6.55
C GLY A 498 -0.78 18.03 5.90
N GLU A 499 -0.96 16.89 6.53
CA GLU A 499 -1.98 15.91 6.15
C GLU A 499 -3.28 16.18 6.90
N TYR A 500 -4.41 16.02 6.22
CA TYR A 500 -5.73 16.24 6.77
C TYR A 500 -6.66 15.08 6.41
N GLU A 501 -7.55 14.75 7.35
CA GLU A 501 -8.80 14.05 7.04
C GLU A 501 -9.88 15.11 6.84
N ILE A 502 -10.40 15.21 5.62
CA ILE A 502 -11.39 16.19 5.18
C ILE A 502 -12.76 15.53 5.15
N GLY A 503 -13.76 16.18 5.73
CA GLY A 503 -15.17 15.82 5.60
C GLY A 503 -15.86 16.64 4.51
N ILE A 504 -16.70 16.00 3.69
CA ILE A 504 -17.72 16.62 2.87
C ILE A 504 -19.08 16.19 3.42
N LYS A 505 -19.87 17.13 3.94
CA LYS A 505 -21.16 16.89 4.57
C LYS A 505 -22.28 17.63 3.83
N ALA A 506 -23.44 17.00 3.66
CA ALA A 506 -24.66 17.66 3.23
C ALA A 506 -25.38 18.26 4.44
N ASN A 507 -25.28 19.57 4.65
CA ASN A 507 -26.12 20.24 5.66
C ASN A 507 -27.59 20.24 5.23
N ILE A 508 -27.83 20.33 3.92
CA ILE A 508 -29.12 20.11 3.29
C ILE A 508 -28.84 19.25 2.05
N GLY A 509 -29.36 18.02 2.03
CA GLY A 509 -29.15 17.02 0.99
C GLY A 509 -29.95 17.30 -0.29
N GLY A 510 -30.14 16.27 -1.11
CA GLY A 510 -30.88 16.36 -2.36
C GLY A 510 -30.04 16.73 -3.58
N PHE A 511 -28.76 16.33 -3.60
CA PHE A 511 -27.85 16.48 -4.74
C PHE A 511 -26.98 15.23 -4.93
N ASN A 512 -26.36 15.12 -6.10
CA ASN A 512 -25.33 14.15 -6.43
C ASN A 512 -23.98 14.88 -6.60
N ILE A 513 -22.87 14.19 -6.37
CA ILE A 513 -21.51 14.70 -6.58
C ILE A 513 -20.67 13.67 -7.35
N ASN A 514 -19.99 14.11 -8.40
CA ASN A 514 -19.13 13.27 -9.25
C ASN A 514 -17.67 13.32 -8.78
N TRP A 515 -17.13 14.53 -8.68
CA TRP A 515 -15.78 14.75 -8.17
C TRP A 515 -15.70 16.10 -7.49
N PHE A 516 -14.62 16.30 -6.73
CA PHE A 516 -14.21 17.61 -6.23
C PHE A 516 -12.73 17.80 -6.45
N SER A 517 -12.26 19.04 -6.51
CA SER A 517 -10.85 19.33 -6.71
C SER A 517 -10.39 20.49 -5.86
N PHE A 518 -9.11 20.47 -5.50
CA PHE A 518 -8.43 21.58 -4.88
C PHE A 518 -7.42 22.16 -5.86
N THR A 519 -7.54 23.46 -6.12
CA THR A 519 -6.54 24.23 -6.85
C THR A 519 -6.02 25.32 -5.94
N LYS A 520 -4.70 25.54 -5.89
CA LYS A 520 -4.14 26.56 -5.01
C LYS A 520 -4.63 27.95 -5.44
N ASN A 521 -5.16 28.71 -4.50
CA ASN A 521 -5.79 30.01 -4.69
C ASN A 521 -5.08 31.09 -3.87
N GLY A 522 -3.96 31.62 -4.36
CA GLY A 522 -3.29 32.76 -3.73
C GLY A 522 -1.80 32.84 -4.11
N GLY A 523 -1.29 33.93 -4.68
CA GLY A 523 -1.95 35.20 -4.97
C GLY A 523 -1.23 35.94 -6.10
N ASN A 524 -2.00 36.74 -6.84
CA ASN A 524 -1.67 37.40 -8.11
C ASN A 524 -0.98 36.46 -9.10
N ASN A 525 -1.68 36.11 -10.20
CA ASN A 525 -0.95 35.75 -11.41
C ASN A 525 -0.13 37.00 -11.79
N ILE A 526 1.11 37.05 -11.31
CA ILE A 526 2.07 38.06 -11.72
C ILE A 526 2.45 37.63 -13.13
N ALA A 527 1.66 38.14 -14.08
CA ALA A 527 1.86 37.84 -15.47
C ALA A 527 3.29 38.18 -15.86
N VAL A 528 3.90 37.32 -16.67
CA VAL A 528 5.13 37.66 -17.36
C VAL A 528 4.89 38.96 -18.11
N SER A 529 5.63 40.00 -17.77
CA SER A 529 5.62 41.31 -18.42
C SER A 529 6.81 41.49 -19.36
N GLY A 530 7.82 40.63 -19.25
CA GLY A 530 8.98 40.63 -20.13
C GLY A 530 9.78 39.33 -20.09
N LEU A 531 10.56 39.09 -21.14
CA LEU A 531 11.59 38.06 -21.22
C LEU A 531 12.90 38.73 -21.60
N ASN A 532 13.93 38.58 -20.78
CA ASN A 532 15.27 39.08 -21.08
C ASN A 532 16.15 37.93 -21.57
N LEU A 533 16.58 38.00 -22.83
CA LEU A 533 17.59 37.08 -23.37
C LEU A 533 18.99 37.60 -23.08
N GLN A 534 19.93 36.67 -22.87
CA GLN A 534 21.35 36.98 -22.68
C GLN A 534 22.00 37.74 -23.84
N ALA A 535 21.44 37.63 -25.05
CA ALA A 535 21.93 38.30 -26.26
C ALA A 535 20.80 38.43 -27.31
N ASN A 536 20.90 39.46 -28.16
CA ASN A 536 19.97 39.69 -29.29
C ASN A 536 20.45 39.04 -30.60
N ALA A 537 21.74 38.73 -30.71
CA ALA A 537 22.31 37.98 -31.81
C ALA A 537 23.53 37.18 -31.33
N ILE A 538 23.71 35.98 -31.87
CA ILE A 538 24.86 35.10 -31.62
C ILE A 538 25.37 34.61 -32.97
N THR A 539 26.67 34.67 -33.17
CA THR A 539 27.32 34.07 -34.35
C THR A 539 27.95 32.76 -33.94
N LEU A 540 27.54 31.68 -34.60
CA LEU A 540 28.07 30.33 -34.40
C LEU A 540 28.75 29.84 -35.68
N LYS A 541 29.69 28.91 -35.54
CA LYS A 541 30.14 28.08 -36.66
C LYS A 541 29.20 26.88 -36.79
N VAL A 542 29.11 26.28 -37.97
CA VAL A 542 28.41 24.99 -38.16
C VAL A 542 28.92 23.97 -37.11
N ASN A 543 28.01 23.17 -36.54
CA ASN A 543 28.19 22.21 -35.45
C ASN A 543 28.52 22.81 -34.07
N ALA A 544 28.72 24.11 -33.94
CA ALA A 544 28.87 24.72 -32.62
C ALA A 544 27.51 24.74 -31.89
N THR A 545 27.57 24.54 -30.58
CA THR A 545 26.41 24.67 -29.70
C THR A 545 26.53 25.90 -28.82
N THR A 546 25.39 26.41 -28.37
CA THR A 546 25.34 27.43 -27.31
C THR A 546 24.12 27.20 -26.44
N GLN A 547 24.25 27.39 -25.14
CA GLN A 547 23.12 27.40 -24.23
C GLN A 547 22.49 28.79 -24.22
N LEU A 548 21.20 28.89 -24.52
CA LEU A 548 20.43 30.10 -24.29
C LEU A 548 19.82 30.08 -22.88
N SER A 549 19.74 31.26 -22.27
CA SER A 549 18.97 31.49 -21.07
C SER A 549 18.07 32.70 -21.28
N ALA A 550 16.86 32.62 -20.72
CA ALA A 550 15.88 33.68 -20.73
C ALA A 550 15.41 33.93 -19.31
N GLU A 551 15.53 35.17 -18.84
CA GLU A 551 15.06 35.59 -17.52
C GLU A 551 13.64 36.13 -17.62
N VAL A 552 12.73 35.57 -16.82
CA VAL A 552 11.33 35.98 -16.74
C VAL A 552 11.19 37.22 -15.87
N VAL A 553 10.54 38.25 -16.40
CA VAL A 553 10.29 39.53 -15.72
C VAL A 553 8.77 39.69 -15.45
N PRO A 554 8.37 40.08 -14.23
CA PRO A 554 9.23 40.24 -13.05
C PRO A 554 9.73 38.88 -12.54
N SER A 555 10.84 38.86 -11.79
CA SER A 555 11.45 37.63 -11.30
C SER A 555 10.57 36.83 -10.32
N ASN A 556 9.46 37.39 -9.87
CA ASN A 556 8.42 36.75 -9.08
C ASN A 556 7.16 36.38 -9.89
N ALA A 557 7.24 36.33 -11.22
CA ALA A 557 6.16 35.85 -12.07
C ALA A 557 5.69 34.45 -11.66
N SER A 558 4.38 34.24 -11.73
CA SER A 558 3.72 33.04 -11.20
C SER A 558 3.97 31.78 -12.03
N ASP A 559 4.19 31.95 -13.34
CA ASP A 559 4.62 30.90 -14.26
C ASP A 559 5.86 31.38 -15.01
N LYS A 560 6.96 30.64 -14.84
CA LYS A 560 8.26 30.95 -15.43
C LYS A 560 8.67 29.96 -16.51
N SER A 561 7.75 29.10 -16.95
CA SER A 561 8.06 28.15 -18.01
C SER A 561 8.23 28.87 -19.35
N ILE A 562 9.19 28.39 -20.13
CA ILE A 562 9.61 28.98 -21.40
C ILE A 562 9.63 27.88 -22.45
N THR A 563 8.96 28.14 -23.57
CA THR A 563 9.01 27.28 -24.74
C THR A 563 9.97 27.86 -25.75
N TRP A 564 10.85 27.02 -26.30
CA TRP A 564 11.81 27.41 -27.33
C TRP A 564 11.37 26.93 -28.71
N SER A 565 11.61 27.75 -29.72
CA SER A 565 11.37 27.38 -31.12
C SER A 565 12.41 27.99 -32.05
N SER A 566 12.65 27.34 -33.19
CA SER A 566 13.51 27.85 -34.26
C SER A 566 12.68 28.20 -35.49
N SER A 567 12.96 29.35 -36.10
CA SER A 567 12.34 29.74 -37.38
C SER A 567 12.80 28.88 -38.56
N ASN A 568 13.95 28.21 -38.45
CA ASN A 568 14.50 27.36 -39.50
C ASN A 568 15.45 26.30 -38.88
N THR A 569 14.89 25.12 -38.59
CA THR A 569 15.62 24.00 -37.99
C THR A 569 16.72 23.44 -38.89
N SER A 570 16.67 23.67 -40.21
CA SER A 570 17.75 23.30 -41.14
C SER A 570 18.99 24.20 -41.03
N ILE A 571 18.89 25.34 -40.33
CA ILE A 571 19.99 26.27 -40.09
C ILE A 571 20.45 26.22 -38.62
N ALA A 572 19.52 26.23 -37.66
CA ALA A 572 19.81 26.01 -36.25
C ALA A 572 18.62 25.37 -35.52
N THR A 573 18.85 24.36 -34.69
CA THR A 573 17.83 23.74 -33.83
C THR A 573 17.91 24.30 -32.40
N VAL A 574 16.86 24.11 -31.61
CA VAL A 574 16.85 24.45 -30.17
C VAL A 574 16.12 23.38 -29.37
N SER A 575 16.67 22.97 -28.23
CA SER A 575 16.06 22.01 -27.31
C SER A 575 15.02 22.65 -26.38
N THR A 576 14.27 21.84 -25.62
CA THR A 576 13.33 22.32 -24.60
C THR A 576 14.00 23.07 -23.45
N THR A 577 15.30 22.84 -23.23
CA THR A 577 16.10 23.55 -22.22
C THR A 577 16.82 24.78 -22.77
N GLY A 578 16.68 25.09 -24.07
CA GLY A 578 17.31 26.25 -24.71
C GLY A 578 18.70 26.02 -25.30
N GLU A 579 19.13 24.77 -25.45
CA GLU A 579 20.40 24.44 -26.12
C GLU A 579 20.22 24.57 -27.64
N VAL A 580 21.03 25.40 -28.28
CA VAL A 580 21.02 25.65 -29.72
C VAL A 580 22.15 24.92 -30.40
N ILE A 581 21.87 24.24 -31.50
CA ILE A 581 22.87 23.58 -32.36
C ILE A 581 22.86 24.24 -33.74
N ALA A 582 24.01 24.72 -34.20
CA ALA A 582 24.16 25.28 -35.54
C ALA A 582 24.29 24.15 -36.60
N ILE A 583 23.37 24.12 -37.57
CA ILE A 583 23.26 23.02 -38.54
C ILE A 583 23.91 23.38 -39.89
N ALA A 584 23.63 24.57 -40.44
CA ALA A 584 24.15 24.96 -41.74
C ALA A 584 24.29 26.47 -41.86
N LYS A 585 25.17 26.93 -42.77
CA LYS A 585 25.39 28.36 -43.03
C LYS A 585 24.07 29.05 -43.34
N GLY A 586 23.77 30.11 -42.60
CA GLY A 586 22.55 30.86 -42.77
C GLY A 586 22.16 31.60 -41.51
N GLN A 587 20.90 32.01 -41.45
CA GLN A 587 20.36 32.71 -40.28
C GLN A 587 19.06 32.05 -39.84
N ALA A 588 18.94 31.78 -38.54
CA ALA A 588 17.72 31.31 -37.91
C ALA A 588 17.43 32.17 -36.68
N THR A 589 16.16 32.42 -36.42
CA THR A 589 15.72 33.13 -35.23
C THR A 589 15.24 32.11 -34.21
N ILE A 590 15.86 32.09 -33.03
CA ILE A 590 15.43 31.27 -31.90
C ILE A 590 14.56 32.12 -30.99
N THR A 591 13.35 31.66 -30.70
CA THR A 591 12.35 32.40 -29.92
C THR A 591 12.11 31.69 -28.59
N ALA A 592 12.31 32.42 -27.50
CA ALA A 592 11.81 32.08 -26.17
C ALA A 592 10.40 32.67 -26.02
N GLN A 593 9.42 31.84 -25.66
CA GLN A 593 8.03 32.25 -25.48
C GLN A 593 7.57 31.89 -24.07
N SER A 594 6.88 32.81 -23.40
CA SER A 594 6.25 32.56 -22.10
C SER A 594 5.09 31.58 -22.24
N SER A 595 4.76 30.88 -21.16
CA SER A 595 3.70 29.86 -21.10
C SER A 595 2.31 30.32 -21.56
N ASN A 596 1.97 31.60 -21.36
CA ASN A 596 0.72 32.20 -21.83
C ASN A 596 0.74 32.64 -23.32
N ALA A 597 1.83 32.35 -24.04
CA ALA A 597 2.08 32.67 -25.44
C ALA A 597 2.04 34.16 -25.84
N GLN A 598 1.94 35.09 -24.87
CA GLN A 598 1.76 36.52 -25.17
C GLN A 598 3.07 37.33 -25.18
N ILE A 599 4.10 36.87 -24.47
CA ILE A 599 5.41 37.53 -24.43
C ILE A 599 6.45 36.63 -25.07
N ASN A 600 7.24 37.19 -25.98
CA ASN A 600 8.38 36.49 -26.57
C ASN A 600 9.62 37.38 -26.57
N ALA A 601 10.77 36.73 -26.60
CA ALA A 601 12.05 37.34 -26.90
C ALA A 601 12.74 36.45 -27.93
N ALA A 602 13.46 37.06 -28.86
CA ALA A 602 14.11 36.35 -29.95
C ALA A 602 15.59 36.70 -30.02
N VAL A 603 16.41 35.68 -30.30
CA VAL A 603 17.83 35.83 -30.62
C VAL A 603 18.07 35.37 -32.05
N VAL A 604 18.82 36.17 -32.79
CA VAL A 604 19.21 35.82 -34.15
C VAL A 604 20.49 35.01 -34.11
N ILE A 605 20.42 33.77 -34.59
CA ILE A 605 21.58 32.89 -34.75
C ILE A 605 22.09 33.03 -36.18
N THR A 606 23.27 33.60 -36.34
CA THR A 606 23.99 33.63 -37.61
C THR A 606 24.99 32.49 -37.61
N VAL A 607 24.74 31.50 -38.44
CA VAL A 607 25.66 30.40 -38.65
C VAL A 607 26.60 30.77 -39.79
N THR A 608 27.86 30.96 -39.43
CA THR A 608 28.97 31.20 -40.36
C THR A 608 29.61 29.88 -40.77
N GLU A 609 30.30 29.89 -41.91
CA GLU A 609 31.08 28.74 -42.34
C GLU A 609 32.05 28.34 -41.23
N GLY A 610 32.03 27.06 -40.86
CA GLY A 610 33.02 26.49 -39.97
C GLY A 610 34.38 26.51 -40.65
N GLY A 611 35.21 27.50 -40.29
CA GLY A 611 36.63 27.44 -40.58
C GLY A 611 37.28 26.33 -39.76
N GLU A 612 37.92 25.42 -40.50
CA GLU A 612 38.67 24.20 -40.16
C GLU A 612 37.86 22.90 -40.06
N THR A 613 37.75 22.28 -41.24
CA THR A 613 37.69 20.85 -41.50
C THR A 613 38.76 20.10 -40.71
N GLY A 614 38.38 19.46 -39.60
CA GLY A 614 39.01 18.23 -39.15
C GLY A 614 38.08 17.08 -39.50
N GLY A 615 38.34 16.21 -40.46
CA GLY A 615 39.42 16.18 -41.44
C GLY A 615 38.95 15.41 -42.67
N CYS A 616 39.34 15.83 -43.87
CA CYS A 616 39.37 14.98 -45.07
C CYS A 616 39.94 15.76 -46.27
N GLU A 617 41.04 16.52 -46.11
CA GLU A 617 41.59 17.29 -47.24
C GLU A 617 42.10 16.38 -48.39
N THR A 618 42.42 15.11 -48.08
CA THR A 618 42.82 14.08 -49.05
C THR A 618 42.06 12.77 -48.84
N SER A 619 40.72 12.81 -48.94
CA SER A 619 39.90 11.59 -48.91
C SER A 619 40.32 10.60 -50.01
N GLN A 620 40.52 9.33 -49.65
CA GLN A 620 40.72 8.27 -50.62
C GLN A 620 39.37 7.66 -51.02
N PRO A 621 39.05 7.52 -52.32
CA PRO A 621 37.84 6.83 -52.71
C PRO A 621 37.91 5.37 -52.31
N ILE A 622 36.84 4.87 -51.69
CA ILE A 622 36.67 3.44 -51.37
C ILE A 622 35.48 2.87 -52.15
N THR A 623 35.56 1.59 -52.48
CA THR A 623 34.43 0.78 -52.93
C THR A 623 33.91 -0.02 -51.74
N LEU A 624 32.59 -0.14 -51.59
CA LEU A 624 32.03 -1.02 -50.56
C LEU A 624 32.15 -2.49 -51.04
N ASP A 625 32.46 -3.46 -50.19
CA ASP A 625 32.69 -3.41 -48.74
C ASP A 625 34.13 -3.07 -48.37
N PHE A 626 34.29 -2.22 -47.36
CA PHE A 626 35.59 -1.70 -46.95
C PHE A 626 35.84 -1.98 -45.48
N SER A 627 37.05 -2.41 -45.13
CA SER A 627 37.50 -2.48 -43.73
C SER A 627 38.95 -2.02 -43.59
N TYR A 628 39.27 -1.51 -42.42
CA TYR A 628 40.62 -1.04 -42.10
C TYR A 628 40.94 -1.28 -40.63
N ASP A 629 42.13 -1.84 -40.41
CA ASP A 629 42.75 -1.97 -39.09
C ASP A 629 43.96 -1.04 -39.00
N GLY A 630 44.09 -0.31 -37.90
CA GLY A 630 45.32 0.42 -37.61
C GLY A 630 45.14 1.62 -36.69
N VAL A 631 46.25 2.30 -36.40
CA VAL A 631 46.29 3.49 -35.53
C VAL A 631 46.27 4.80 -36.31
N GLU A 632 46.54 4.74 -37.61
CA GLU A 632 46.72 5.94 -38.42
C GLU A 632 45.39 6.65 -38.65
N GLU A 633 45.48 7.98 -38.72
CA GLU A 633 44.35 8.80 -39.11
C GLU A 633 44.13 8.67 -40.62
N GLN A 634 43.01 8.06 -40.98
CA GLN A 634 42.62 7.79 -42.36
C GLN A 634 41.34 8.54 -42.70
N CYS A 635 41.17 8.84 -43.99
CA CYS A 635 39.96 9.45 -44.46
C CYS A 635 39.53 8.90 -45.82
N TRP A 636 38.26 8.49 -45.89
CA TRP A 636 37.69 7.84 -47.06
C TRP A 636 36.45 8.58 -47.57
N VAL A 637 36.18 8.42 -48.85
CA VAL A 637 34.96 8.94 -49.47
C VAL A 637 34.29 7.87 -50.32
N THR A 638 32.96 7.79 -50.25
CA THR A 638 32.17 7.00 -51.17
C THR A 638 30.89 7.73 -51.59
N ALA A 639 30.48 7.54 -52.84
CA ALA A 639 29.16 7.97 -53.32
C ALA A 639 28.12 6.85 -53.20
N GLU A 640 28.55 5.62 -52.92
CA GLU A 640 27.69 4.45 -52.75
C GLU A 640 26.84 4.57 -51.47
N ASP A 641 25.70 3.87 -51.44
CA ASP A 641 24.86 3.78 -50.26
C ASP A 641 25.46 2.76 -49.29
N ILE A 642 25.82 3.22 -48.10
CA ILE A 642 26.33 2.39 -47.00
C ILE A 642 25.12 1.80 -46.27
N ASP A 643 25.11 0.48 -46.12
CA ASP A 643 24.11 -0.28 -45.35
C ASP A 643 24.37 -0.13 -43.85
N TYR A 644 25.62 -0.35 -43.42
CA TYR A 644 26.05 -0.04 -42.07
C TYR A 644 27.52 0.35 -41.97
N ILE A 645 27.85 1.10 -40.92
CA ILE A 645 29.20 1.35 -40.45
C ILE A 645 29.35 0.80 -39.04
N ASN A 646 30.49 0.19 -38.75
CA ASN A 646 30.80 -0.34 -37.42
C ASN A 646 32.28 -0.11 -37.10
N SER A 647 32.59 0.13 -35.83
CA SER A 647 33.98 0.29 -35.38
C SER A 647 34.18 -0.21 -33.95
N TRP A 648 35.42 -0.54 -33.60
CA TRP A 648 35.84 -0.82 -32.23
C TRP A 648 37.33 -0.51 -32.04
N GLY A 649 37.74 -0.17 -30.81
CA GLY A 649 39.12 0.25 -30.51
C GLY A 649 39.54 1.58 -31.14
N ALA A 650 38.62 2.29 -31.79
CA ALA A 650 38.87 3.57 -32.44
C ALA A 650 38.98 4.72 -31.43
N GLN A 651 39.91 5.64 -31.69
CA GLN A 651 39.99 6.93 -31.02
C GLN A 651 38.89 7.87 -31.51
N SER A 652 38.63 7.86 -32.82
CA SER A 652 37.57 8.64 -33.44
C SER A 652 37.13 8.00 -34.75
N VAL A 653 35.83 7.91 -34.97
CA VAL A 653 35.22 7.64 -36.27
C VAL A 653 34.15 8.67 -36.49
N THR A 654 34.20 9.41 -37.60
CA THR A 654 33.09 10.29 -37.98
C THR A 654 32.63 10.01 -39.39
N ILE A 655 31.34 10.18 -39.64
CA ILE A 655 30.73 10.13 -40.98
C ILE A 655 30.01 11.45 -41.23
N ASN A 656 30.43 12.19 -42.26
CA ASN A 656 29.96 13.55 -42.56
C ASN A 656 29.96 14.48 -41.32
N GLY A 657 30.96 14.32 -40.45
CA GLY A 657 31.10 15.09 -39.21
C GLY A 657 30.27 14.60 -38.02
N VAL A 658 29.44 13.57 -38.18
CA VAL A 658 28.75 12.90 -37.06
C VAL A 658 29.68 11.87 -36.44
N ASP A 659 29.88 11.94 -35.13
CA ASP A 659 30.70 10.98 -34.38
C ASP A 659 29.97 9.64 -34.22
N VAL A 660 30.64 8.57 -34.64
CA VAL A 660 30.15 7.19 -34.66
C VAL A 660 31.18 6.23 -34.04
N THR A 661 32.08 6.79 -33.23
CA THR A 661 33.23 6.09 -32.67
C THR A 661 32.80 4.91 -31.81
N ASN A 662 33.28 3.72 -32.17
CA ASN A 662 33.00 2.46 -31.47
C ASN A 662 31.51 2.07 -31.44
N LEU A 663 30.75 2.50 -32.46
CA LEU A 663 29.32 2.20 -32.61
C LEU A 663 29.06 1.41 -33.90
N TRP A 664 28.01 0.58 -33.87
CA TRP A 664 27.36 0.03 -35.05
C TRP A 664 26.18 0.93 -35.43
N MET A 665 26.10 1.37 -36.69
CA MET A 665 25.01 2.20 -37.19
C MET A 665 24.61 1.83 -38.61
N ASN A 666 23.31 1.73 -38.86
CA ASN A 666 22.71 1.57 -40.19
C ASN A 666 21.77 2.72 -40.59
N ASN A 667 21.57 3.70 -39.70
CA ASN A 667 20.85 4.93 -40.00
C ASN A 667 21.84 6.10 -40.02
N LEU A 668 22.35 6.40 -41.21
CA LEU A 668 23.47 7.31 -41.42
C LEU A 668 23.00 8.75 -41.63
N PRO A 669 23.82 9.78 -41.31
CA PRO A 669 23.50 11.16 -41.63
C PRO A 669 23.31 11.36 -43.14
N ALA A 670 22.62 12.43 -43.54
CA ALA A 670 22.46 12.72 -44.96
C ALA A 670 23.82 12.85 -45.66
N LYS A 671 23.89 12.40 -46.91
CA LYS A 671 25.07 12.58 -47.77
C LYS A 671 25.38 14.07 -47.94
N GLN A 672 26.64 14.45 -47.74
CA GLN A 672 27.13 15.78 -48.07
C GLN A 672 27.55 15.79 -49.54
N ASP A 673 26.90 16.63 -50.34
CA ASP A 673 27.12 16.72 -51.80
C ASP A 673 27.01 15.35 -52.51
N GLY A 674 26.09 14.50 -52.04
CA GLY A 674 25.88 13.17 -52.60
C GLY A 674 26.94 12.14 -52.23
N LYS A 675 27.78 12.40 -51.22
CA LYS A 675 28.83 11.49 -50.73
C LYS A 675 28.83 11.32 -49.21
N TYR A 676 29.44 10.24 -48.75
CA TYR A 676 29.86 10.01 -47.39
C TYR A 676 31.37 10.22 -47.26
N TYR A 677 31.78 11.04 -46.29
CA TYR A 677 33.16 11.24 -45.88
C TYR A 677 33.34 10.59 -44.52
N VAL A 678 34.18 9.56 -44.44
CA VAL A 678 34.45 8.82 -43.20
C VAL A 678 35.86 9.12 -42.74
N THR A 679 36.01 9.63 -41.51
CA THR A 679 37.30 9.72 -40.83
C THR A 679 37.43 8.57 -39.85
N PHE A 680 38.63 8.04 -39.71
CA PHE A 680 38.96 7.04 -38.72
C PHE A 680 40.33 7.34 -38.12
N LYS A 681 40.47 7.11 -36.82
CA LYS A 681 41.76 7.08 -36.13
C LYS A 681 41.70 6.01 -35.05
N GLY A 682 42.63 5.08 -35.07
CA GLY A 682 42.72 4.03 -34.05
C GLY A 682 43.51 4.46 -32.82
N GLN A 683 43.17 3.91 -31.65
CA GLN A 683 44.03 4.06 -30.46
C GLN A 683 45.15 3.01 -30.42
N GLU A 684 44.89 1.82 -30.95
CA GLU A 684 45.79 0.67 -30.91
C GLU A 684 45.84 -0.02 -32.28
N SER A 685 46.87 -0.83 -32.55
CA SER A 685 47.06 -1.46 -33.86
C SER A 685 45.96 -2.44 -34.28
N TRP A 686 45.06 -2.79 -33.35
CA TRP A 686 43.88 -3.63 -33.57
C TRP A 686 42.57 -2.83 -33.69
N ALA A 687 42.62 -1.51 -33.63
CA ALA A 687 41.46 -0.66 -33.84
C ALA A 687 40.91 -0.85 -35.27
N HIS A 688 39.60 -1.00 -35.38
CA HIS A 688 38.94 -1.43 -36.61
C HIS A 688 37.78 -0.51 -37.00
N VAL A 689 37.57 -0.39 -38.30
CA VAL A 689 36.34 0.13 -38.90
C VAL A 689 35.95 -0.69 -40.12
N GLU A 690 34.66 -1.00 -40.24
CA GLU A 690 34.04 -1.62 -41.42
C GLU A 690 32.89 -0.75 -41.93
N ILE A 691 32.81 -0.62 -43.25
CA ILE A 691 31.83 0.18 -44.00
C ILE A 691 31.27 -0.72 -45.09
N MET A 692 30.02 -1.12 -44.95
CA MET A 692 29.42 -2.19 -45.76
C MET A 692 28.34 -1.66 -46.69
N GLY A 693 28.27 -2.22 -47.90
CA GLY A 693 27.23 -1.91 -48.88
C GLY A 693 26.07 -2.90 -48.83
N ALA A 694 24.90 -2.49 -49.32
CA ALA A 694 23.65 -3.26 -49.22
C ALA A 694 23.62 -4.64 -49.94
N ALA A 695 24.70 -5.07 -50.59
CA ALA A 695 24.72 -6.27 -51.46
C ALA A 695 25.51 -7.47 -50.91
N SER A 696 26.17 -7.38 -49.76
CA SER A 696 27.26 -8.32 -49.42
C SER A 696 27.04 -9.29 -48.27
N ASN A 697 25.99 -9.15 -47.45
CA ASN A 697 25.73 -10.14 -46.39
C ASN A 697 24.38 -10.82 -46.57
N GLY A 698 24.44 -12.10 -46.97
CA GLY A 698 23.35 -13.07 -46.98
C GLY A 698 22.82 -13.43 -45.59
N ARG A 699 22.63 -12.45 -44.71
CA ARG A 699 21.58 -12.48 -43.71
C ARG A 699 20.53 -11.52 -44.23
N THR A 700 19.43 -12.07 -44.75
CA THR A 700 18.16 -11.36 -44.85
C THR A 700 17.89 -10.75 -43.47
N SER A 701 18.25 -9.48 -43.30
CA SER A 701 17.68 -8.64 -42.28
C SER A 701 16.19 -8.69 -42.54
N THR A 702 15.44 -8.98 -41.49
CA THR A 702 13.98 -8.93 -41.50
C THR A 702 13.50 -7.47 -41.61
N GLU A 703 13.98 -6.75 -42.62
CA GLU A 703 13.45 -5.45 -43.08
C GLU A 703 12.19 -5.64 -43.93
N SER A 704 11.34 -6.59 -43.53
CA SER A 704 9.93 -6.61 -43.90
C SER A 704 9.01 -6.64 -42.68
N LEU A 705 9.52 -6.32 -41.48
CA LEU A 705 8.74 -6.29 -40.24
C LEU A 705 8.83 -4.97 -39.45
N ALA A 706 9.62 -3.99 -39.90
CA ALA A 706 9.72 -2.69 -39.23
C ALA A 706 8.54 -1.74 -39.52
N SER A 707 7.67 -2.07 -40.48
CA SER A 707 6.47 -1.27 -40.80
C SER A 707 5.18 -1.77 -40.14
N SER A 708 5.24 -2.75 -39.22
CA SER A 708 4.04 -3.41 -38.68
C SER A 708 3.90 -3.44 -37.15
N ILE A 709 4.82 -2.84 -36.38
CA ILE A 709 4.61 -2.69 -34.94
C ILE A 709 3.68 -1.51 -34.67
N THR A 710 2.42 -1.83 -34.35
CA THR A 710 1.40 -0.87 -33.92
C THR A 710 1.51 -0.51 -32.43
N GLU A 711 2.33 -1.24 -31.67
CA GLU A 711 2.45 -1.12 -30.21
C GLU A 711 3.91 -1.22 -29.75
N THR A 712 4.17 -0.68 -28.56
CA THR A 712 5.49 -0.71 -27.93
C THR A 712 5.78 -2.10 -27.37
N VAL A 713 6.94 -2.67 -27.70
CA VAL A 713 7.33 -4.02 -27.25
C VAL A 713 8.71 -3.99 -26.59
N VAL A 714 8.87 -4.75 -25.52
CA VAL A 714 10.12 -4.87 -24.77
C VAL A 714 10.73 -6.26 -25.00
N TYR A 715 11.99 -6.31 -25.42
CA TYR A 715 12.71 -7.53 -25.76
C TYR A 715 14.21 -7.41 -25.43
N PRO A 716 14.88 -8.46 -24.94
CA PRO A 716 14.31 -9.71 -24.46
C PRO A 716 13.51 -9.49 -23.17
N ASN A 717 12.48 -10.29 -22.95
CA ASN A 717 11.71 -10.29 -21.72
C ASN A 717 11.16 -11.70 -21.45
N PRO A 718 11.73 -12.48 -20.51
CA PRO A 718 12.71 -12.07 -19.51
C PRO A 718 14.13 -11.84 -20.06
N VAL A 719 14.85 -10.87 -19.48
CA VAL A 719 16.25 -10.52 -19.76
C VAL A 719 17.17 -11.42 -18.94
N THR A 720 18.25 -11.90 -19.55
CA THR A 720 19.28 -12.69 -18.86
C THR A 720 20.64 -11.98 -18.90
N GLU A 721 21.29 -11.97 -20.06
CA GLU A 721 22.64 -11.39 -20.24
C GLU A 721 22.70 -10.26 -21.28
N GLU A 722 21.67 -10.14 -22.13
CA GLU A 722 21.61 -9.17 -23.22
C GLU A 722 21.03 -7.82 -22.77
N ASP A 723 21.36 -6.77 -23.54
CA ASP A 723 20.74 -5.44 -23.38
C ASP A 723 19.23 -5.49 -23.62
N VAL A 724 18.51 -4.57 -22.96
CA VAL A 724 17.06 -4.43 -23.10
C VAL A 724 16.76 -3.48 -24.25
N PHE A 725 15.91 -3.92 -25.16
CA PHE A 725 15.41 -3.14 -26.28
C PHE A 725 13.92 -2.85 -26.12
N ILE A 726 13.56 -1.58 -26.23
CA ILE A 726 12.18 -1.14 -26.32
C ILE A 726 11.96 -0.68 -27.75
N ASN A 727 11.19 -1.46 -28.51
CA ASN A 727 10.82 -1.13 -29.88
C ASN A 727 9.51 -0.34 -29.84
N HIS A 728 9.51 0.82 -30.49
CA HIS A 728 8.39 1.75 -30.52
C HIS A 728 7.81 1.82 -31.94
N PRO A 729 6.52 2.17 -32.10
CA PRO A 729 5.96 2.51 -33.41
C PRO A 729 6.74 3.62 -34.13
N ALA A 730 6.62 3.72 -35.46
CA ALA A 730 7.46 4.60 -36.30
C ALA A 730 7.33 6.12 -36.02
N ASN A 731 6.29 6.56 -35.30
CA ASN A 731 5.97 7.98 -35.06
C ASN A 731 6.23 8.43 -33.61
N THR A 732 7.24 7.88 -32.95
CA THR A 732 7.38 7.99 -31.48
C THR A 732 8.54 8.83 -31.00
N ILE A 733 9.27 9.52 -31.88
CA ILE A 733 10.42 10.37 -31.51
C ILE A 733 9.96 11.47 -30.53
N GLY A 734 10.66 11.59 -29.40
CA GLY A 734 10.35 12.54 -28.33
C GLY A 734 9.45 12.00 -27.21
N ALA A 735 8.95 10.76 -27.31
CA ALA A 735 8.23 10.08 -26.23
C ALA A 735 9.15 9.85 -25.01
N GLN A 736 8.60 10.00 -23.81
CA GLN A 736 9.35 9.81 -22.57
C GLN A 736 9.27 8.36 -22.12
N VAL A 737 10.41 7.68 -22.02
CA VAL A 737 10.52 6.34 -21.44
C VAL A 737 11.02 6.46 -20.00
N ARG A 738 10.28 5.90 -19.04
CA ARG A 738 10.73 5.76 -17.64
C ARG A 738 10.64 4.31 -17.20
N ILE A 739 11.60 3.87 -16.40
CA ILE A 739 11.57 2.54 -15.80
C ILE A 739 11.62 2.70 -14.28
N PHE A 740 10.75 1.95 -13.61
CA PHE A 740 10.60 1.92 -12.17
C PHE A 740 10.89 0.52 -11.64
N ASP A 741 11.53 0.43 -10.48
CA ASP A 741 11.45 -0.78 -9.66
C ASP A 741 10.08 -0.90 -8.97
N LEU A 742 9.85 -1.99 -8.23
CA LEU A 742 8.58 -2.23 -7.55
C LEU A 742 8.31 -1.28 -6.37
N GLU A 743 9.33 -0.52 -5.95
CA GLU A 743 9.22 0.51 -4.92
C GLU A 743 8.84 1.89 -5.54
N GLY A 744 8.65 1.95 -6.86
CA GLY A 744 8.28 3.16 -7.60
C GLY A 744 9.46 4.11 -7.85
N LYS A 745 10.70 3.69 -7.55
CA LYS A 745 11.89 4.50 -7.80
C LYS A 745 12.29 4.41 -9.27
N THR A 746 12.52 5.56 -9.88
CA THR A 746 13.00 5.62 -11.28
C THR A 746 14.45 5.14 -11.36
N ILE A 747 14.68 4.08 -12.14
CA ILE A 747 16.01 3.50 -12.37
C ILE A 747 16.61 3.91 -13.71
N TYR A 748 15.78 4.28 -14.68
CA TYR A 748 16.21 4.75 -15.99
C TYR A 748 15.16 5.70 -16.58
N SER A 749 15.62 6.74 -17.27
CA SER A 749 14.76 7.68 -17.97
C SER A 749 15.46 8.20 -19.23
N THR A 750 14.79 8.18 -20.37
CA THR A 750 15.29 8.73 -21.63
C THR A 750 14.13 9.24 -22.48
N GLN A 751 14.44 10.04 -23.50
CA GLN A 751 13.54 10.29 -24.62
C GLN A 751 13.89 9.38 -25.79
N THR A 752 12.88 9.01 -26.57
CA THR A 752 13.06 8.23 -27.80
C THR A 752 13.68 9.11 -28.89
N ILE A 753 14.84 8.67 -29.41
CA ILE A 753 15.53 9.32 -30.53
C ILE A 753 15.41 8.52 -31.84
N SER A 754 14.81 7.34 -31.77
CA SER A 754 14.48 6.46 -32.89
C SER A 754 13.29 5.56 -32.50
N ASN A 755 12.87 4.68 -33.41
CA ASN A 755 11.88 3.63 -33.13
C ASN A 755 12.41 2.50 -32.23
N LYS A 756 13.63 2.63 -31.68
CA LYS A 756 14.24 1.67 -30.77
C LYS A 756 15.02 2.37 -29.67
N THR A 757 14.77 2.00 -28.42
CA THR A 757 15.58 2.39 -27.25
C THR A 757 16.35 1.18 -26.77
N GLN A 758 17.68 1.23 -26.82
CA GLN A 758 18.55 0.22 -26.22
C GLN A 758 18.98 0.69 -24.83
N ILE A 759 18.95 -0.22 -23.86
CA ILE A 759 19.32 0.03 -22.48
C ILE A 759 20.29 -1.07 -22.06
N ALA A 760 21.48 -0.68 -21.62
CA ALA A 760 22.52 -1.62 -21.22
C ALA A 760 22.03 -2.57 -20.13
N ARG A 761 22.32 -3.87 -20.25
CA ARG A 761 21.96 -4.90 -19.24
C ARG A 761 22.39 -4.51 -17.83
N SER A 762 23.52 -3.81 -17.71
CA SER A 762 24.11 -3.37 -16.44
C SER A 762 23.27 -2.34 -15.67
N VAL A 763 22.27 -1.73 -16.30
CA VAL A 763 21.33 -0.81 -15.63
C VAL A 763 20.43 -1.55 -14.64
N PHE A 764 20.21 -2.85 -14.85
CA PHE A 764 19.25 -3.63 -14.09
C PHE A 764 19.91 -4.62 -13.12
N ASN A 765 19.37 -4.69 -11.91
CA ASN A 765 19.58 -5.85 -11.03
C ASN A 765 18.56 -6.94 -11.38
N LYS A 766 18.71 -8.14 -10.80
CA LYS A 766 17.69 -9.19 -10.92
C LYS A 766 16.41 -8.70 -10.25
N GLY A 767 15.28 -8.75 -10.95
CA GLY A 767 14.01 -8.21 -10.43
C GLY A 767 12.94 -7.99 -11.48
N LEU A 768 11.78 -7.53 -11.02
CA LEU A 768 10.65 -7.11 -11.85
C LEU A 768 10.62 -5.58 -11.89
N TYR A 769 10.38 -5.03 -13.08
CA TYR A 769 10.37 -3.60 -13.34
C TYR A 769 9.11 -3.20 -14.13
N ILE A 770 8.68 -1.96 -13.95
CA ILE A 770 7.58 -1.34 -14.71
C ILE A 770 8.18 -0.31 -15.64
N ILE A 771 7.85 -0.39 -16.93
CA ILE A 771 8.24 0.59 -17.94
C ILE A 771 7.00 1.43 -18.26
N THR A 772 7.12 2.75 -18.21
CA THR A 772 6.15 3.67 -18.80
C THR A 772 6.73 4.28 -20.06
N VAL A 773 5.92 4.35 -21.11
CA VAL A 773 6.23 5.12 -22.33
C VAL A 773 5.11 6.13 -22.51
N GLU A 774 5.45 7.41 -22.36
CA GLU A 774 4.54 8.54 -22.43
C GLU A 774 4.66 9.19 -23.81
N TYR A 775 3.62 9.01 -24.60
CA TYR A 775 3.39 9.70 -25.87
C TYR A 775 2.69 11.05 -25.61
N ALA A 776 2.55 11.87 -26.65
CA ALA A 776 1.90 13.19 -26.51
C ALA A 776 0.42 13.11 -26.05
N ASP A 777 -0.25 11.99 -26.31
CA ASP A 777 -1.69 11.78 -26.10
C ASP A 777 -2.03 10.51 -25.29
N SER A 778 -1.05 9.71 -24.90
CA SER A 778 -1.27 8.41 -24.27
C SER A 778 -0.08 7.91 -23.45
N ILE A 779 -0.32 7.02 -22.49
CA ILE A 779 0.71 6.38 -21.69
C ILE A 779 0.56 4.86 -21.78
N GLN A 780 1.62 4.18 -22.20
CA GLN A 780 1.69 2.71 -22.19
C GLN A 780 2.51 2.21 -21.00
N LYS A 781 2.02 1.16 -20.33
CA LYS A 781 2.69 0.49 -19.20
C LYS A 781 3.06 -0.94 -19.58
N LEU A 782 4.33 -1.29 -19.43
CA LEU A 782 4.88 -2.60 -19.77
C LEU A 782 5.63 -3.18 -18.58
N LYS A 783 5.74 -4.51 -18.52
CA LYS A 783 6.51 -5.22 -17.48
C LYS A 783 7.82 -5.72 -18.05
N LEU A 784 8.91 -5.62 -17.28
CA LEU A 784 10.22 -6.14 -17.62
C LEU A 784 10.72 -7.07 -16.50
N ILE A 785 11.07 -8.30 -16.84
CA ILE A 785 11.60 -9.29 -15.90
C ILE A 785 13.09 -9.47 -16.20
N VAL A 786 13.96 -9.31 -15.19
CA VAL A 786 15.40 -9.52 -15.29
C VAL A 786 15.81 -10.68 -14.38
N LYS A 787 16.36 -11.75 -14.98
CA LYS A 787 16.67 -13.02 -14.30
C LYS A 787 18.09 -13.13 -13.78
#